data_AF-A0A5C3EX12-F1
#
_entry.id   AF-A0A5C3EX12-F1
#
_cell.length_a   1.000
_cell.length_b   1.000
_cell.length_c   1.000
_cell.angle_alpha   90.00
_cell.angle_beta   90.00
_cell.angle_gamma   90.00
#
_symmetry.space_group_name_H-M   'P 1'
#
loop_
_entity.id
_entity.type
_entity.pdbx_description
1 polymer ?
#
loop_
_entity_poly.entity_id
_entity_poly.type
_entity_poly.pdbx_seq_one_letter_code
_entity_poly.pdbx_strand_id
1 'polypeptide(L)'
;MAEKTSLTAPVAFAVDLEKHASASNESSTAPSYPTSPAGGTTLSLASDELKGVPLEKQESSSPVDGVLPVPVLLDAETQKLPGTADEEPKKEPPAPKKEPEKRFKEVDTGYLDGLRGIAMIMVFNEHYFTHTFAKLFPEVIQPGSARDILRSKMGLIFFFMLAGRLNVTSWFRRLHRGKPLVWKSLPDAMLRRTWRLAVMSVIACIAQATSCAGGAYYPAQKASPILKIGDNLWYPDWCTLVKRKGYVIATSTSFSEIAVDVMRIFTNRDHVYQLKYEGMLWSMYTQLWGMMFCLFLMPVLMYMPLWRRQALYLVLMVALASTYSTNQPFLLGIWLADLAESQILERLRLRSRWTYISLELVLGALTFLFLCYNRIETQMLQALAPITFREGVLGVNLKKDDFGGSPAILLRAFMVFLWLEMSIMGQWLIGNWLFKALGRIALGFYVSQMPIVFGILPPMVVKWHKEGVDYWSLVSYGWCLCFTLNWAFGWVLGKTIDRWSISSSAWLSKNLATRDTVSFLGALVRLVIDFFLEDIPAFLASIPGRFRSGQRGFGRFVYACKHWRTPEEQPEPIGPPEAYGFTDADLKSTIFTSDVLDTEQARRAWRLLRMSSCTFILLPVGALGVGFIWGWFNPWAYFKTPMPASFSLLWKVLWLFTFPFVVITFVGFMAPDITLSRKQQDSKRVYRDRIHKLYIVSVTRGTNEDATRRCHLELRKLEKYHPAVEVIVLTDEPNAYPDLNNIVTPKAYVSPGKMAKHKARALDYFRHVAKLTPYDWVMHMDEESIMDAASLRGCMDMIRYTPHDFGQGIILYNAHNYWKGVAGWAFTVADALRVGDDLARFSLQANIFKRPVFGVHGSFLMINGEVENKIGWDFGTLTEDFEFSQVAWAKGYTLGRIHGIVREQSPSNVLDFLKQRRRWYMGIAQLAKRFTMPALACKVWTAGVFCLIGTGINLLFSFLPTGNDPTPYWLYIISCWSFGTFQVLYSAGVIFQDMDYYDFKDWWIIPIHVAATFFISMATSGLEAAAVIWAMSSEIENVGFEVIKK
;
A
#
# COMPACT_ATOMS: atom_id res chain seq x y z
N MET A 1 -51.86 -30.14 -2.22
CA MET A 1 -52.46 -31.48 -2.46
C MET A 1 -51.56 -32.50 -1.81
N ALA A 2 -52.18 -33.44 -1.09
CA ALA A 2 -51.57 -34.31 -0.09
C ALA A 2 -51.05 -35.64 -0.68
N GLU A 3 -49.96 -36.15 -0.09
CA GLU A 3 -49.72 -37.55 0.35
C GLU A 3 -48.26 -37.55 0.91
N LYS A 4 -47.97 -37.69 2.22
CA LYS A 4 -48.18 -38.82 3.18
C LYS A 4 -47.86 -40.15 2.49
N THR A 5 -46.93 -41.00 2.90
CA THR A 5 -46.46 -41.49 4.22
C THR A 5 -45.38 -42.55 3.84
N SER A 6 -44.41 -43.03 4.62
CA SER A 6 -44.21 -43.17 6.06
C SER A 6 -42.89 -43.96 6.28
N LEU A 7 -42.15 -43.59 7.33
CA LEU A 7 -41.54 -44.47 8.38
C LEU A 7 -40.60 -45.62 7.94
N THR A 8 -39.42 -45.85 8.52
CA THR A 8 -38.99 -45.81 9.93
C THR A 8 -37.44 -45.77 10.04
N ALA A 9 -36.94 -45.07 11.07
CA ALA A 9 -35.59 -45.19 11.64
C ALA A 9 -35.52 -46.43 12.59
N PRO A 10 -34.37 -46.89 13.17
CA PRO A 10 -33.39 -46.08 13.95
C PRO A 10 -31.87 -46.46 13.89
N VAL A 11 -31.01 -45.46 14.15
CA VAL A 11 -29.89 -45.36 15.14
C VAL A 11 -29.32 -46.70 15.67
N ALA A 12 -28.02 -47.05 15.71
CA ALA A 12 -26.80 -46.34 16.11
C ALA A 12 -25.51 -47.19 15.94
N PHE A 13 -24.36 -46.50 15.90
CA PHE A 13 -23.00 -46.82 16.44
C PHE A 13 -22.19 -48.08 16.07
N ALA A 14 -21.05 -47.79 15.42
CA ALA A 14 -19.66 -48.21 15.69
C ALA A 14 -19.20 -49.68 15.48
N VAL A 15 -17.87 -49.78 15.31
CA VAL A 15 -16.97 -50.95 15.21
C VAL A 15 -16.45 -51.28 13.80
N ASP A 16 -15.26 -50.76 13.52
CA ASP A 16 -13.97 -51.46 13.28
C ASP A 16 -13.87 -52.78 12.48
N LEU A 17 -12.67 -52.92 11.85
CA LEU A 17 -11.99 -54.14 11.35
C LEU A 17 -12.52 -54.73 10.02
N GLU A 18 -11.75 -55.34 9.11
CA GLU A 18 -10.33 -55.47 8.81
C GLU A 18 -10.24 -56.13 7.42
N LYS A 19 -9.28 -55.69 6.59
CA LYS A 19 -8.29 -56.49 5.82
C LYS A 19 -8.68 -57.88 5.26
N HIS A 20 -8.27 -58.11 4.00
CA HIS A 20 -7.18 -59.01 3.57
C HIS A 20 -7.34 -59.30 2.06
N ALA A 21 -6.38 -59.75 1.26
CA ALA A 21 -4.92 -59.71 1.15
C ALA A 21 -4.54 -60.76 0.08
N SER A 22 -3.43 -60.58 -0.63
CA SER A 22 -2.57 -61.66 -1.12
C SER A 22 -1.17 -61.06 -1.32
N ALA A 23 -0.18 -61.39 -0.47
CA ALA A 23 0.71 -62.58 -0.49
C ALA A 23 1.80 -62.41 -1.56
N SER A 24 3.11 -62.67 -1.37
CA SER A 24 3.95 -63.41 -0.40
C SER A 24 5.44 -63.04 -0.73
N ASN A 25 6.54 -63.31 0.00
CA ASN A 25 6.89 -64.31 1.01
C ASN A 25 8.20 -63.93 1.77
N GLU A 26 8.25 -64.31 3.07
CA GLU A 26 9.33 -64.95 3.88
C GLU A 26 10.76 -64.33 3.99
N SER A 27 11.52 -64.35 5.12
CA SER A 27 11.53 -65.22 6.32
C SER A 27 12.23 -64.58 7.56
N SER A 28 11.66 -64.83 8.75
CA SER A 28 12.21 -65.07 10.12
C SER A 28 13.57 -64.51 10.62
N THR A 29 13.57 -63.84 11.78
CA THR A 29 13.89 -64.37 13.14
C THR A 29 14.10 -63.24 14.17
N ALA A 30 13.75 -63.52 15.43
CA ALA A 30 13.58 -62.61 16.58
C ALA A 30 14.85 -62.57 17.49
N PRO A 31 14.80 -62.16 18.78
CA PRO A 31 14.41 -60.88 19.39
C PRO A 31 15.47 -60.35 20.41
N SER A 32 15.16 -59.22 21.08
CA SER A 32 15.32 -58.95 22.53
C SER A 32 16.05 -57.65 22.96
N TYR A 33 15.44 -57.03 23.98
CA TYR A 33 15.79 -55.88 24.85
C TYR A 33 17.16 -56.02 25.59
N PRO A 34 17.63 -55.14 26.53
CA PRO A 34 17.21 -53.78 26.98
C PRO A 34 18.38 -52.78 27.25
N THR A 35 18.03 -51.58 27.78
CA THR A 35 18.74 -50.79 28.84
C THR A 35 20.06 -50.03 28.58
N SER A 36 20.14 -48.86 29.26
CA SER A 36 21.18 -47.83 29.41
C SER A 36 22.53 -48.30 30.03
N PRO A 37 23.44 -47.43 30.54
CA PRO A 37 23.99 -46.12 30.11
C PRO A 37 25.56 -46.13 30.12
N ALA A 38 26.15 -44.95 29.92
CA ALA A 38 27.43 -44.49 30.49
C ALA A 38 28.78 -44.95 29.88
N GLY A 39 29.58 -43.93 29.51
CA GLY A 39 30.89 -43.70 30.12
C GLY A 39 32.13 -44.38 29.53
N GLY A 40 33.02 -43.54 28.99
CA GLY A 40 34.42 -43.57 29.41
C GLY A 40 35.45 -44.28 28.51
N THR A 41 36.15 -43.45 27.73
CA THR A 41 37.63 -43.33 27.63
C THR A 41 38.55 -44.56 27.62
N THR A 42 39.49 -44.55 26.67
CA THR A 42 40.98 -44.60 26.81
C THR A 42 41.58 -44.69 25.38
N LEU A 43 42.79 -44.28 24.99
CA LEU A 43 44.13 -44.11 25.55
C LEU A 43 44.90 -43.10 24.63
N SER A 44 45.66 -42.13 25.17
CA SER A 44 47.15 -42.05 25.27
C SER A 44 47.87 -41.65 23.96
N LEU A 45 48.92 -40.82 23.90
CA LEU A 45 50.21 -40.81 24.61
C LEU A 45 50.98 -39.49 24.34
N ALA A 46 51.77 -39.06 25.35
CA ALA A 46 53.11 -38.40 25.33
C ALA A 46 53.33 -37.05 24.61
N SER A 47 54.33 -36.21 24.92
CA SER A 47 55.01 -35.73 26.14
C SER A 47 55.98 -34.61 25.68
N ASP A 48 56.39 -33.74 26.62
CA ASP A 48 57.64 -32.96 26.67
C ASP A 48 57.78 -31.56 26.01
N GLU A 49 57.67 -30.55 26.89
CA GLU A 49 58.70 -29.55 27.28
C GLU A 49 59.49 -28.75 26.23
N LEU A 50 59.38 -27.40 26.17
CA LEU A 50 59.96 -26.33 27.03
C LEU A 50 61.37 -25.84 26.59
N LYS A 51 61.47 -24.55 26.21
CA LYS A 51 62.50 -23.54 26.60
C LYS A 51 62.74 -22.48 25.50
N GLY A 52 62.96 -21.23 25.92
CA GLY A 52 63.20 -20.07 25.05
C GLY A 52 64.57 -19.42 25.19
N VAL A 53 64.64 -18.16 24.70
CA VAL A 53 65.66 -17.09 24.91
C VAL A 53 66.91 -17.20 23.96
N PRO A 54 67.68 -16.13 23.55
CA PRO A 54 67.62 -14.65 23.70
C PRO A 54 68.02 -13.74 22.46
N LEU A 55 67.85 -12.41 22.65
CA LEU A 55 68.72 -11.21 22.37
C LEU A 55 69.63 -11.03 21.13
N GLU A 56 69.43 -9.88 20.45
CA GLU A 56 70.35 -8.78 20.04
C GLU A 56 71.75 -8.95 19.36
N LYS A 57 71.92 -8.16 18.26
CA LYS A 57 73.06 -7.31 17.77
C LYS A 57 73.96 -7.68 16.57
N GLN A 58 74.00 -6.70 15.63
CA GLN A 58 75.07 -6.16 14.72
C GLN A 58 75.72 -7.11 13.69
N GLU A 59 76.07 -6.76 12.43
CA GLU A 59 76.48 -5.54 11.70
C GLU A 59 76.44 -5.89 10.17
N SER A 60 76.22 -5.06 9.14
CA SER A 60 76.99 -3.89 8.67
C SER A 60 76.49 -3.38 7.29
N SER A 61 76.80 -2.11 7.01
CA SER A 61 76.99 -1.42 5.71
C SER A 61 75.81 -0.79 4.92
N SER A 62 75.83 0.54 4.94
CA SER A 62 75.24 1.56 4.05
C SER A 62 76.04 1.65 2.71
N PRO A 63 75.74 2.50 1.67
CA PRO A 63 75.34 3.93 1.76
C PRO A 63 74.17 4.37 0.82
N VAL A 64 73.26 5.28 1.25
CA VAL A 64 73.20 6.76 0.97
C VAL A 64 72.63 7.02 -0.45
N ASP A 65 71.61 7.82 -0.77
CA ASP A 65 70.82 8.96 -0.23
C ASP A 65 69.39 8.86 -0.86
N GLY A 66 68.29 9.49 -0.44
CA GLY A 66 68.02 10.54 0.52
C GLY A 66 66.68 11.22 0.14
N VAL A 67 65.76 11.28 1.11
CA VAL A 67 64.72 12.30 1.34
C VAL A 67 63.35 12.19 0.62
N LEU A 68 62.32 12.18 1.47
CA LEU A 68 60.86 12.16 1.28
C LEU A 68 60.30 13.63 1.28
N PRO A 69 59.00 13.89 1.05
CA PRO A 69 58.44 14.62 -0.09
C PRO A 69 57.92 16.04 0.27
N VAL A 70 57.19 16.68 -0.68
CA VAL A 70 56.40 17.97 -0.69
C VAL A 70 57.02 18.95 -1.72
N PRO A 71 56.32 19.89 -2.42
CA PRO A 71 54.90 20.25 -2.57
C PRO A 71 54.39 20.43 -4.03
N VAL A 72 53.06 20.68 -4.13
CA VAL A 72 52.36 21.67 -4.98
C VAL A 72 53.24 22.65 -5.79
N LEU A 73 53.01 22.78 -7.11
CA LEU A 73 52.65 24.02 -7.84
C LEU A 73 52.73 23.87 -9.37
N LEU A 74 51.74 24.52 -10.01
CA LEU A 74 51.80 25.29 -11.27
C LEU A 74 52.32 24.63 -12.55
N ASP A 75 51.46 24.68 -13.57
CA ASP A 75 51.89 25.08 -14.91
C ASP A 75 51.32 26.45 -15.25
N ALA A 76 52.25 27.32 -15.64
CA ALA A 76 52.09 28.63 -16.26
C ALA A 76 51.60 28.45 -17.72
N GLU A 77 51.29 29.43 -18.55
CA GLU A 77 51.69 30.83 -18.68
C GLU A 77 50.90 31.40 -19.88
N THR A 78 50.46 32.65 -19.86
CA THR A 78 50.67 33.59 -21.00
C THR A 78 50.20 35.01 -20.67
N GLN A 79 51.22 35.86 -20.48
CA GLN A 79 51.37 37.25 -20.95
C GLN A 79 50.30 38.31 -20.62
N LYS A 80 50.70 39.27 -19.76
CA LYS A 80 50.13 40.62 -19.66
C LYS A 80 51.07 41.65 -20.33
N LEU A 81 50.49 42.54 -21.13
CA LEU A 81 51.04 43.84 -21.54
C LEU A 81 50.66 44.92 -20.50
N PRO A 82 51.47 45.98 -20.27
CA PRO A 82 51.14 47.05 -19.34
C PRO A 82 50.66 48.34 -20.05
N GLY A 83 49.72 49.05 -19.42
CA GLY A 83 49.49 50.47 -19.66
C GLY A 83 48.02 50.87 -19.80
N THR A 84 47.50 51.57 -18.78
CA THR A 84 46.94 52.95 -18.79
C THR A 84 45.84 53.14 -17.75
N ALA A 85 45.78 54.36 -17.23
CA ALA A 85 45.14 54.82 -16.00
C ALA A 85 43.60 54.79 -15.96
N ASP A 86 43.10 54.67 -14.72
CA ASP A 86 41.88 55.24 -14.11
C ASP A 86 40.61 55.41 -14.97
N GLU A 87 39.67 54.47 -14.81
CA GLU A 87 38.23 54.73 -14.86
C GLU A 87 37.50 53.87 -13.81
N GLU A 88 36.68 54.50 -12.96
CA GLU A 88 35.82 53.84 -11.97
C GLU A 88 34.86 52.83 -12.63
N PRO A 89 34.71 51.60 -12.09
CA PRO A 89 33.73 50.67 -12.63
C PRO A 89 32.32 51.07 -12.18
N LYS A 90 31.52 51.53 -13.15
CA LYS A 90 30.05 51.58 -13.05
C LYS A 90 29.54 50.26 -12.48
N LYS A 91 28.82 50.34 -11.35
CA LYS A 91 28.07 49.21 -10.77
C LYS A 91 27.18 48.58 -11.83
N GLU A 92 27.46 47.32 -12.17
CA GLU A 92 26.53 46.48 -12.92
C GLU A 92 25.18 46.42 -12.18
N PRO A 93 24.04 46.53 -12.89
CA PRO A 93 22.74 46.32 -12.27
C PRO A 93 22.69 44.89 -11.71
N PRO A 94 22.12 44.68 -10.50
CA PRO A 94 22.07 43.37 -9.89
C PRO A 94 21.39 42.38 -10.84
N ALA A 95 22.05 41.24 -11.06
CA ALA A 95 21.53 40.15 -11.86
C ALA A 95 20.06 39.90 -11.49
N PRO A 96 19.15 39.76 -12.47
CA PRO A 96 17.74 39.54 -12.19
C PRO A 96 17.63 38.34 -11.26
N LYS A 97 17.01 38.56 -10.09
CA LYS A 97 16.70 37.49 -9.13
C LYS A 97 16.12 36.34 -9.93
N LYS A 98 16.84 35.20 -9.99
CA LYS A 98 16.28 33.97 -10.54
C LYS A 98 14.96 33.75 -9.81
N GLU A 99 13.86 33.92 -10.52
CA GLU A 99 12.55 33.53 -10.00
C GLU A 99 12.69 32.09 -9.49
N PRO A 100 12.14 31.77 -8.30
CA PRO A 100 12.21 30.42 -7.78
C PRO A 100 11.65 29.48 -8.86
N GLU A 101 12.50 28.58 -9.36
CA GLU A 101 12.13 27.55 -10.31
C GLU A 101 10.87 26.88 -9.75
N LYS A 102 9.71 27.06 -10.39
CA LYS A 102 8.47 26.41 -9.97
C LYS A 102 8.77 24.91 -9.98
N ARG A 103 8.92 24.30 -8.80
CA ARG A 103 9.22 22.88 -8.65
C ARG A 103 8.02 22.07 -9.14
N PHE A 104 8.00 21.74 -10.42
CA PHE A 104 7.01 20.83 -10.99
C PHE A 104 7.29 19.41 -10.49
N LYS A 105 6.47 18.90 -9.57
CA LYS A 105 6.55 17.51 -9.10
C LYS A 105 6.52 16.53 -10.27
N GLU A 106 7.32 15.46 -10.21
CA GLU A 106 7.12 14.31 -11.08
C GLU A 106 5.84 13.60 -10.64
N VAL A 107 4.77 13.76 -11.41
CA VAL A 107 3.53 12.98 -11.22
C VAL A 107 3.89 11.51 -11.42
N ASP A 108 3.70 10.67 -10.39
CA ASP A 108 3.89 9.22 -10.49
C ASP A 108 2.86 8.69 -11.50
N THR A 109 3.32 8.44 -12.74
CA THR A 109 2.47 7.85 -13.79
C THR A 109 2.25 6.36 -13.58
N GLY A 110 2.77 5.77 -12.51
CA GLY A 110 2.63 4.36 -12.23
C GLY A 110 1.19 3.90 -12.04
N TYR A 111 0.27 4.75 -11.59
CA TYR A 111 -1.16 4.37 -11.53
C TYR A 111 -1.77 4.19 -12.93
N LEU A 112 -1.22 4.80 -13.98
CA LEU A 112 -1.68 4.61 -15.36
C LEU A 112 -1.39 3.19 -15.86
N ASP A 113 -0.25 2.60 -15.46
CA ASP A 113 0.00 1.17 -15.66
C ASP A 113 -1.04 0.35 -14.87
N GLY A 114 -1.37 0.76 -13.65
CA GLY A 114 -2.43 0.14 -12.86
C GLY A 114 -3.80 0.14 -13.56
N LEU A 115 -4.22 1.30 -14.09
CA LEU A 115 -5.47 1.45 -14.84
C LEU A 115 -5.46 0.56 -16.09
N ARG A 116 -4.31 0.46 -16.76
CA ARG A 116 -4.12 -0.47 -17.88
C ARG A 116 -4.33 -1.92 -17.45
N GLY A 117 -3.85 -2.30 -16.27
CA GLY A 117 -4.09 -3.62 -15.69
C GLY A 117 -5.58 -3.89 -15.45
N ILE A 118 -6.30 -2.95 -14.82
CA ILE A 118 -7.75 -3.06 -14.59
C ILE A 118 -8.51 -3.20 -15.91
N ALA A 119 -8.15 -2.38 -16.91
CA ALA A 119 -8.70 -2.47 -18.25
C ALA A 119 -8.52 -3.88 -18.86
N MET A 120 -7.37 -4.53 -18.65
CA MET A 120 -7.15 -5.91 -19.13
C MET A 120 -8.02 -6.94 -18.41
N ILE A 121 -8.30 -6.75 -17.12
CA ILE A 121 -9.25 -7.62 -16.39
C ILE A 121 -10.65 -7.48 -16.99
N MET A 122 -11.11 -6.25 -17.24
CA MET A 122 -12.43 -5.99 -17.83
C MET A 122 -12.56 -6.61 -19.23
N VAL A 123 -11.55 -6.43 -20.09
CA VAL A 123 -11.54 -7.02 -21.44
C VAL A 123 -11.53 -8.54 -21.38
N PHE A 124 -10.72 -9.14 -20.50
CA PHE A 124 -10.68 -10.59 -20.33
C PHE A 124 -12.02 -11.14 -19.84
N ASN A 125 -12.63 -10.48 -18.85
CA ASN A 125 -13.93 -10.86 -18.32
C ASN A 125 -15.03 -10.79 -19.38
N GLU A 126 -15.04 -9.75 -20.23
CA GLU A 126 -16.01 -9.64 -21.32
C GLU A 126 -15.95 -10.84 -22.27
N HIS A 127 -14.74 -11.18 -22.73
CA HIS A 127 -14.55 -12.34 -23.61
C HIS A 127 -14.91 -13.64 -22.88
N TYR A 128 -14.37 -13.87 -21.68
CA TYR A 128 -14.57 -15.12 -20.94
C TYR A 128 -16.06 -15.34 -20.59
N PHE A 129 -16.77 -14.31 -20.11
CA PHE A 129 -18.17 -14.43 -19.71
C PHE A 129 -19.10 -14.64 -20.91
N THR A 130 -18.83 -13.94 -22.03
CA THR A 130 -19.58 -14.11 -23.29
C THR A 130 -19.48 -15.55 -23.82
N HIS A 131 -18.33 -16.19 -23.61
CA HIS A 131 -18.05 -17.57 -24.02
C HIS A 131 -18.32 -18.63 -22.93
N THR A 132 -18.92 -18.28 -21.77
CA THR A 132 -19.23 -19.25 -20.70
C THR A 132 -20.68 -19.26 -20.23
N PHE A 133 -21.19 -18.13 -19.72
CA PHE A 133 -22.49 -18.12 -19.02
C PHE A 133 -23.38 -16.92 -19.35
N ALA A 134 -22.83 -15.86 -19.96
CA ALA A 134 -23.53 -14.58 -20.13
C ALA A 134 -24.90 -14.67 -20.81
N LYS A 135 -25.06 -15.58 -21.78
CA LYS A 135 -26.32 -15.79 -22.52
C LYS A 135 -27.32 -16.65 -21.74
N LEU A 136 -26.81 -17.62 -20.97
CA LEU A 136 -27.62 -18.58 -20.21
C LEU A 136 -28.13 -17.98 -18.89
N PHE A 137 -27.31 -17.16 -18.26
CA PHE A 137 -27.60 -16.50 -16.99
C PHE A 137 -27.47 -14.98 -17.12
N PRO A 138 -28.33 -14.32 -17.92
CA PRO A 138 -28.26 -12.87 -18.14
C PRO A 138 -28.47 -12.06 -16.86
N GLU A 139 -29.10 -12.63 -15.84
CA GLU A 139 -29.34 -11.98 -14.54
C GLU A 139 -28.08 -11.90 -13.65
N VAL A 140 -27.06 -12.74 -13.91
CA VAL A 140 -25.82 -12.75 -13.12
C VAL A 140 -25.00 -11.51 -13.42
N ILE A 141 -24.92 -11.08 -14.69
CA ILE A 141 -24.30 -9.83 -15.13
C ILE A 141 -25.20 -9.18 -16.19
N GLN A 142 -26.21 -8.42 -15.73
CA GLN A 142 -27.14 -7.73 -16.62
C GLN A 142 -26.42 -6.58 -17.37
N PRO A 143 -26.45 -6.53 -18.71
CA PRO A 143 -25.89 -5.43 -19.48
C PRO A 143 -26.45 -4.07 -19.04
N GLY A 144 -25.58 -3.06 -18.96
CA GLY A 144 -25.90 -1.72 -18.45
C GLY A 144 -26.13 -1.66 -16.93
N SER A 145 -26.52 -2.73 -16.24
CA SER A 145 -26.61 -2.67 -14.78
C SER A 145 -25.25 -2.32 -14.18
N ALA A 146 -25.22 -1.87 -12.93
CA ALA A 146 -23.95 -1.62 -12.28
C ALA A 146 -23.05 -2.89 -12.26
N ARG A 147 -23.65 -4.10 -12.32
CA ARG A 147 -22.98 -5.40 -12.50
C ARG A 147 -22.12 -5.47 -13.76
N ASP A 148 -22.50 -4.73 -14.80
CA ASP A 148 -21.84 -4.67 -16.10
C ASP A 148 -20.45 -4.03 -16.04
N ILE A 149 -20.09 -3.29 -14.98
CA ILE A 149 -18.74 -2.70 -14.83
C ILE A 149 -17.64 -3.78 -14.96
N LEU A 150 -17.89 -4.98 -14.43
CA LEU A 150 -16.94 -6.10 -14.49
C LEU A 150 -16.80 -6.73 -15.88
N ARG A 151 -17.78 -6.49 -16.75
CA ARG A 151 -17.91 -7.03 -18.11
C ARG A 151 -17.84 -5.92 -19.18
N SER A 152 -17.63 -4.67 -18.77
CA SER A 152 -17.89 -3.53 -19.64
C SER A 152 -16.88 -3.38 -20.76
N LYS A 153 -17.39 -3.09 -21.96
CA LYS A 153 -16.63 -2.65 -23.15
C LYS A 153 -15.77 -1.40 -22.88
N MET A 154 -16.00 -0.70 -21.76
CA MET A 154 -15.14 0.36 -21.25
C MET A 154 -13.65 -0.05 -21.14
N GLY A 155 -13.34 -1.33 -20.89
CA GLY A 155 -11.96 -1.80 -20.76
C GLY A 155 -11.08 -1.44 -21.95
N LEU A 156 -11.58 -1.58 -23.18
CA LEU A 156 -10.80 -1.23 -24.36
C LEU A 156 -10.79 0.28 -24.65
N ILE A 157 -11.87 0.99 -24.30
CA ILE A 157 -11.90 2.45 -24.36
C ILE A 157 -10.82 3.03 -23.43
N PHE A 158 -10.67 2.49 -22.22
CA PHE A 158 -9.56 2.85 -21.33
C PHE A 158 -8.21 2.59 -21.98
N PHE A 159 -8.05 1.46 -22.67
CA PHE A 159 -6.81 1.14 -23.39
C PHE A 159 -6.47 2.18 -24.48
N PHE A 160 -7.46 2.61 -25.26
CA PHE A 160 -7.32 3.65 -26.29
C PHE A 160 -7.06 5.04 -25.69
N MET A 161 -7.80 5.42 -24.65
CA MET A 161 -7.58 6.67 -23.92
C MET A 161 -6.20 6.73 -23.26
N LEU A 162 -5.76 5.62 -22.64
CA LEU A 162 -4.43 5.50 -22.03
C LEU A 162 -3.33 5.67 -23.08
N ALA A 163 -3.53 5.14 -24.28
CA ALA A 163 -2.60 5.34 -25.38
C ALA A 163 -2.48 6.83 -25.73
N GLY A 164 -3.60 7.54 -25.87
CA GLY A 164 -3.60 8.99 -26.07
C GLY A 164 -2.89 9.73 -24.93
N ARG A 165 -3.25 9.44 -23.68
CA ARG A 165 -2.70 10.04 -22.46
C ARG A 165 -1.19 9.86 -22.33
N LEU A 166 -0.70 8.61 -22.35
CA LEU A 166 0.71 8.28 -22.15
C LEU A 166 1.59 8.77 -23.29
N ASN A 167 1.08 8.72 -24.52
CA ASN A 167 1.88 9.02 -25.70
C ASN A 167 2.33 10.48 -25.75
N VAL A 168 1.55 11.41 -25.23
CA VAL A 168 1.77 12.86 -25.38
C VAL A 168 2.30 13.52 -24.11
N THR A 169 2.21 12.82 -22.96
CA THR A 169 2.55 13.34 -21.63
C THR A 169 3.93 14.01 -21.59
N SER A 170 4.96 13.40 -22.19
CA SER A 170 6.32 13.94 -22.15
C SER A 170 6.47 15.31 -22.85
N TRP A 171 5.66 15.58 -23.87
CA TRP A 171 5.64 16.86 -24.60
C TRP A 171 4.93 17.94 -23.77
N PHE A 172 3.73 17.65 -23.25
CA PHE A 172 3.00 18.58 -22.37
C PHE A 172 3.79 18.90 -21.10
N ARG A 173 4.50 17.93 -20.54
CA ARG A 173 5.38 18.15 -19.38
C ARG A 173 6.52 19.11 -19.70
N ARG A 174 7.14 19.01 -20.87
CA ARG A 174 8.19 19.95 -21.30
C ARG A 174 7.62 21.34 -21.55
N LEU A 175 6.47 21.42 -22.23
CA LEU A 175 5.76 22.66 -22.54
C LEU A 175 5.47 23.47 -21.26
N HIS A 176 4.83 22.85 -20.26
CA HIS A 176 4.45 23.55 -19.03
C HIS A 176 5.65 23.83 -18.10
N ARG A 177 6.74 23.06 -18.22
CA ARG A 177 8.01 23.34 -17.52
C ARG A 177 8.87 24.41 -18.22
N GLY A 178 8.42 24.98 -19.33
CA GLY A 178 9.20 25.96 -20.11
C GLY A 178 10.48 25.37 -20.74
N LYS A 179 10.59 24.05 -20.85
CA LYS A 179 11.76 23.38 -21.44
C LYS A 179 11.61 23.32 -22.97
N PRO A 180 12.70 23.43 -23.74
CA PRO A 180 12.64 23.36 -25.20
C PRO A 180 12.06 22.02 -25.66
N LEU A 181 11.18 22.10 -26.67
CA LEU A 181 10.56 20.94 -27.32
C LEU A 181 11.57 20.29 -28.26
N VAL A 182 11.73 18.97 -28.15
CA VAL A 182 12.64 18.19 -28.99
C VAL A 182 11.83 17.55 -30.11
N TRP A 183 11.74 18.20 -31.27
CA TRP A 183 10.97 17.67 -32.41
C TRP A 183 11.66 16.50 -33.11
N LYS A 184 12.99 16.37 -33.00
CA LYS A 184 13.75 15.22 -33.51
C LYS A 184 13.27 13.89 -32.93
N SER A 185 12.67 13.88 -31.74
CA SER A 185 12.15 12.66 -31.13
C SER A 185 10.76 12.26 -31.63
N LEU A 186 10.07 13.08 -32.41
CA LEU A 186 8.72 12.78 -32.90
C LEU A 186 8.71 11.65 -33.95
N PRO A 187 9.50 11.71 -35.05
CA PRO A 187 9.57 10.61 -36.02
C PRO A 187 10.06 9.31 -35.37
N ASP A 188 11.07 9.41 -34.52
CA ASP A 188 11.57 8.31 -33.70
C ASP A 188 10.46 7.70 -32.81
N ALA A 189 9.65 8.53 -32.15
CA ALA A 189 8.56 8.04 -31.30
C ALA A 189 7.45 7.38 -32.11
N MET A 190 7.16 7.89 -33.31
CA MET A 190 6.22 7.27 -34.24
C MET A 190 6.72 5.88 -34.64
N LEU A 191 7.96 5.78 -35.15
CA LEU A 191 8.54 4.52 -35.59
C LEU A 191 8.61 3.50 -34.44
N ARG A 192 9.14 3.90 -33.27
CA ARG A 192 9.33 2.99 -32.14
C ARG A 192 8.04 2.36 -31.64
N ARG A 193 6.96 3.15 -31.61
CA ARG A 193 5.66 2.71 -31.10
C ARG A 193 4.90 1.86 -32.12
N THR A 194 4.93 2.26 -33.39
CA THR A 194 4.34 1.51 -34.51
C THR A 194 5.01 0.15 -34.65
N TRP A 195 6.34 0.11 -34.62
CA TRP A 195 7.12 -1.14 -34.69
C TRP A 195 6.77 -2.09 -33.55
N ARG A 196 6.73 -1.56 -32.32
CA ARG A 196 6.39 -2.33 -31.13
C ARG A 196 5.04 -3.02 -31.23
N LEU A 197 4.02 -2.29 -31.66
CA LEU A 197 2.68 -2.84 -31.82
C LEU A 197 2.66 -3.86 -32.97
N ALA A 198 3.24 -3.50 -34.12
CA ALA A 198 3.20 -4.32 -35.33
C ALA A 198 3.84 -5.70 -35.14
N VAL A 199 5.04 -5.77 -34.55
CA VAL A 199 5.74 -7.04 -34.29
C VAL A 199 4.90 -7.99 -33.44
N MET A 200 4.32 -7.48 -32.34
CA MET A 200 3.51 -8.29 -31.43
C MET A 200 2.23 -8.78 -32.11
N SER A 201 1.57 -7.93 -32.89
CA SER A 201 0.36 -8.30 -33.64
C SER A 201 0.65 -9.35 -34.72
N VAL A 202 1.76 -9.22 -35.44
CA VAL A 202 2.16 -10.17 -36.49
C VAL A 202 2.49 -11.55 -35.90
N ILE A 203 3.30 -11.59 -34.84
CA ILE A 203 3.67 -12.87 -34.23
C ILE A 203 2.43 -13.58 -33.66
N ALA A 204 1.51 -12.82 -33.07
CA ALA A 204 0.28 -13.40 -32.57
C ALA A 204 -0.70 -13.85 -33.65
N CYS A 205 -0.77 -13.12 -34.77
CA CYS A 205 -1.47 -13.57 -35.96
C CYS A 205 -0.92 -14.92 -36.45
N ILE A 206 0.39 -15.05 -36.57
CA ILE A 206 1.04 -16.31 -36.99
C ILE A 206 0.75 -17.42 -35.96
N ALA A 207 0.84 -17.12 -34.66
CA ALA A 207 0.54 -18.09 -33.60
C ALA A 207 -0.93 -18.56 -33.63
N GLN A 208 -1.86 -17.66 -33.93
CA GLN A 208 -3.29 -17.97 -34.07
C GLN A 208 -3.55 -18.81 -35.31
N ALA A 209 -2.98 -18.44 -36.45
CA ALA A 209 -3.12 -19.15 -37.71
C ALA A 209 -2.53 -20.57 -37.63
N THR A 210 -1.35 -20.72 -37.02
CA THR A 210 -0.74 -22.03 -36.77
C THR A 210 -1.56 -22.88 -35.79
N SER A 211 -2.19 -22.26 -34.78
CA SER A 211 -3.11 -22.95 -33.86
C SER A 211 -4.39 -23.44 -34.56
N CYS A 212 -4.92 -22.66 -35.51
CA CYS A 212 -6.02 -23.10 -36.38
C CYS A 212 -5.59 -24.31 -37.21
N ALA A 213 -4.41 -24.28 -37.84
CA ALA A 213 -3.88 -25.40 -38.63
C ALA A 213 -3.68 -26.68 -37.79
N GLY A 214 -3.20 -26.52 -36.55
CA GLY A 214 -2.98 -27.63 -35.62
C GLY A 214 -4.24 -28.21 -34.98
N GLY A 215 -5.43 -27.66 -35.27
CA GLY A 215 -6.68 -28.18 -34.74
C GLY A 215 -6.91 -27.89 -33.25
N ALA A 216 -6.20 -26.92 -32.67
CA ALA A 216 -6.25 -26.63 -31.23
C ALA A 216 -7.66 -26.29 -30.73
N TYR A 217 -8.54 -25.80 -31.62
CA TYR A 217 -9.89 -25.34 -31.30
C TYR A 217 -11.00 -26.37 -31.57
N TYR A 218 -10.68 -27.58 -32.05
CA TYR A 218 -11.68 -28.66 -32.26
C TYR A 218 -12.56 -28.96 -31.02
N PRO A 219 -12.04 -28.92 -29.77
CA PRO A 219 -12.86 -29.18 -28.60
C PRO A 219 -13.96 -28.13 -28.32
N ALA A 220 -13.93 -26.95 -28.95
CA ALA A 220 -14.96 -25.90 -28.80
C ALA A 220 -16.36 -26.41 -29.14
N GLN A 221 -16.50 -27.17 -30.23
CA GLN A 221 -17.76 -27.77 -30.65
C GLN A 221 -18.34 -28.73 -29.61
N LYS A 222 -17.49 -29.45 -28.87
CA LYS A 222 -17.92 -30.39 -27.82
C LYS A 222 -18.26 -29.69 -26.51
N ALA A 223 -17.63 -28.55 -26.22
CA ALA A 223 -17.88 -27.77 -25.01
C ALA A 223 -19.13 -26.88 -25.11
N SER A 224 -19.46 -26.37 -26.30
CA SER A 224 -20.65 -25.55 -26.54
C SER A 224 -21.96 -26.12 -25.96
N PRO A 225 -22.33 -27.39 -26.23
CA PRO A 225 -23.56 -27.96 -25.67
C PRO A 225 -23.50 -28.14 -24.15
N ILE A 226 -22.32 -28.38 -23.58
CA ILE A 226 -22.12 -28.52 -22.12
C ILE A 226 -22.39 -27.19 -21.42
N LEU A 227 -21.90 -26.09 -21.99
CA LEU A 227 -22.10 -24.75 -21.45
C LEU A 227 -23.44 -24.11 -21.87
N LYS A 228 -24.18 -24.74 -22.78
CA LYS A 228 -25.51 -24.31 -23.28
C LYS A 228 -25.55 -22.88 -23.86
N ILE A 229 -24.50 -22.46 -24.56
CA ILE A 229 -24.35 -21.07 -25.06
C ILE A 229 -24.71 -20.93 -26.55
N GLY A 230 -24.93 -22.03 -27.27
CA GLY A 230 -25.18 -22.01 -28.72
C GLY A 230 -23.94 -21.54 -29.50
N ASP A 231 -24.14 -20.68 -30.50
CA ASP A 231 -23.08 -20.27 -31.44
C ASP A 231 -21.96 -19.40 -30.84
N ASN A 232 -22.12 -18.88 -29.61
CA ASN A 232 -21.11 -18.02 -28.99
C ASN A 232 -19.81 -18.76 -28.65
N LEU A 233 -19.81 -20.08 -28.53
CA LEU A 233 -18.59 -20.87 -28.33
C LEU A 233 -18.50 -21.91 -29.44
N TRP A 234 -18.13 -21.46 -30.64
CA TRP A 234 -17.95 -22.31 -31.82
C TRP A 234 -16.49 -22.31 -32.30
N TYR A 235 -16.21 -22.85 -33.48
CA TYR A 235 -14.95 -22.58 -34.16
C TYR A 235 -14.74 -21.06 -34.30
N PRO A 236 -13.54 -20.54 -33.97
CA PRO A 236 -13.27 -19.12 -34.14
C PRO A 236 -13.45 -18.67 -35.59
N ASP A 237 -14.05 -17.50 -35.78
CA ASP A 237 -14.33 -16.92 -37.10
C ASP A 237 -13.06 -16.60 -37.90
N TRP A 238 -11.91 -16.48 -37.22
CA TRP A 238 -10.60 -16.28 -37.86
C TRP A 238 -9.95 -17.57 -38.37
N CYS A 239 -10.54 -18.75 -38.14
CA CYS A 239 -10.05 -20.00 -38.73
C CYS A 239 -10.80 -20.32 -40.03
N THR A 240 -10.08 -20.55 -41.14
CA THR A 240 -10.71 -21.02 -42.38
C THR A 240 -11.25 -22.44 -42.21
N LEU A 241 -12.57 -22.62 -42.39
CA LEU A 241 -13.26 -23.90 -42.24
C LEU A 241 -13.35 -24.65 -43.58
N VAL A 242 -12.86 -25.89 -43.61
CA VAL A 242 -13.05 -26.81 -44.73
C VAL A 242 -14.34 -27.58 -44.54
N LYS A 243 -15.32 -27.32 -45.41
CA LYS A 243 -16.65 -27.95 -45.37
C LYS A 243 -16.78 -29.02 -46.46
N ARG A 244 -17.33 -30.18 -46.13
CA ARG A 244 -17.74 -31.22 -47.11
C ARG A 244 -19.20 -31.57 -46.86
N LYS A 245 -20.03 -31.43 -47.91
CA LYS A 245 -21.50 -31.62 -47.83
C LYS A 245 -22.15 -30.84 -46.67
N GLY A 246 -21.69 -29.61 -46.42
CA GLY A 246 -22.22 -28.74 -45.35
C GLY A 246 -21.64 -28.97 -43.94
N TYR A 247 -20.92 -30.08 -43.70
CA TYR A 247 -20.27 -30.35 -42.41
C TYR A 247 -18.81 -29.88 -42.41
N VAL A 248 -18.39 -29.26 -41.30
CA VAL A 248 -16.99 -28.84 -41.08
C VAL A 248 -16.16 -30.10 -40.76
N ILE A 249 -15.14 -30.39 -41.56
CA ILE A 249 -14.27 -31.58 -41.39
C ILE A 249 -12.90 -31.21 -40.83
N ALA A 250 -12.37 -30.06 -41.23
CA ALA A 250 -11.05 -29.59 -40.80
C ALA A 250 -10.98 -28.07 -40.86
N THR A 251 -9.97 -27.51 -40.20
CA THR A 251 -9.49 -26.15 -40.45
C THR A 251 -8.32 -26.20 -41.43
N SER A 252 -8.22 -25.23 -42.33
CA SER A 252 -7.08 -25.07 -43.24
C SER A 252 -6.40 -23.74 -42.97
N THR A 253 -5.09 -23.69 -43.15
CA THR A 253 -4.33 -22.44 -43.11
C THR A 253 -3.19 -22.53 -44.11
N SER A 254 -3.25 -21.71 -45.15
CA SER A 254 -2.22 -21.56 -46.17
C SER A 254 -1.29 -20.39 -45.87
N PHE A 255 -0.06 -20.43 -46.38
CA PHE A 255 0.87 -19.30 -46.26
C PHE A 255 0.29 -18.01 -46.87
N SER A 256 -0.44 -18.13 -47.98
CA SER A 256 -1.14 -17.00 -48.60
C SER A 256 -2.19 -16.38 -47.70
N GLU A 257 -2.95 -17.18 -46.93
CA GLU A 257 -3.91 -16.65 -45.96
C GLU A 257 -3.19 -15.91 -44.82
N ILE A 258 -2.11 -16.46 -44.28
CA ILE A 258 -1.32 -15.79 -43.23
C ILE A 258 -0.79 -14.44 -43.73
N ALA A 259 -0.28 -14.38 -44.96
CA ALA A 259 0.21 -13.14 -45.56
C ALA A 259 -0.92 -12.10 -45.75
N VAL A 260 -2.10 -12.53 -46.21
CA VAL A 260 -3.28 -11.68 -46.36
C VAL A 260 -3.75 -11.17 -45.01
N ASP A 261 -3.79 -12.03 -43.98
CA ASP A 261 -4.24 -11.68 -42.64
C ASP A 261 -3.28 -10.70 -41.93
N VAL A 262 -1.97 -10.85 -42.13
CA VAL A 262 -0.97 -9.87 -41.68
C VAL A 262 -1.19 -8.51 -42.35
N MET A 263 -1.43 -8.49 -43.67
CA MET A 263 -1.70 -7.23 -44.39
C MET A 263 -3.00 -6.58 -43.90
N ARG A 264 -4.03 -7.40 -43.66
CA ARG A 264 -5.35 -6.95 -43.16
C ARG A 264 -5.27 -6.24 -41.82
N ILE A 265 -4.41 -6.66 -40.89
CA ILE A 265 -4.24 -6.00 -39.59
C ILE A 265 -3.87 -4.51 -39.73
N PHE A 266 -3.21 -4.12 -40.82
CA PHE A 266 -2.69 -2.76 -41.00
C PHE A 266 -3.47 -1.92 -42.03
N THR A 267 -4.39 -2.51 -42.80
CA THR A 267 -5.10 -1.84 -43.91
C THR A 267 -6.56 -1.51 -43.60
N ASN A 268 -7.01 -0.32 -44.01
CA ASN A 268 -8.36 0.22 -43.73
C ASN A 268 -9.50 -0.54 -44.42
N ARG A 269 -9.28 -1.10 -45.61
CA ARG A 269 -10.34 -1.60 -46.51
C ARG A 269 -11.20 -2.73 -45.91
N ASP A 270 -10.64 -3.49 -44.97
CA ASP A 270 -11.30 -4.62 -44.30
C ASP A 270 -11.63 -4.34 -42.81
N HIS A 271 -11.43 -3.12 -42.30
CA HIS A 271 -11.64 -2.81 -40.87
C HIS A 271 -13.09 -3.05 -40.42
N VAL A 272 -14.08 -2.65 -41.22
CA VAL A 272 -15.50 -2.88 -40.93
C VAL A 272 -15.84 -4.38 -40.94
N TYR A 273 -15.18 -5.15 -41.82
CA TYR A 273 -15.34 -6.61 -41.86
C TYR A 273 -14.72 -7.25 -40.60
N GLN A 274 -13.50 -6.83 -40.22
CA GLN A 274 -12.85 -7.28 -38.99
C GLN A 274 -13.67 -6.94 -37.75
N LEU A 275 -14.29 -5.76 -37.69
CA LEU A 275 -15.13 -5.36 -36.56
C LEU A 275 -16.45 -6.14 -36.52
N LYS A 276 -17.04 -6.46 -37.68
CA LYS A 276 -18.31 -7.19 -37.79
C LYS A 276 -18.21 -8.68 -37.48
N TYR A 277 -17.07 -9.30 -37.78
CA TYR A 277 -16.83 -10.74 -37.58
C TYR A 277 -15.84 -11.01 -36.44
N GLU A 278 -15.66 -10.04 -35.53
CA GLU A 278 -14.70 -10.09 -34.42
C GLU A 278 -13.33 -10.64 -34.85
N GLY A 279 -12.90 -10.18 -36.03
CA GLY A 279 -11.73 -10.66 -36.74
C GLY A 279 -10.45 -10.53 -35.91
N MET A 280 -9.52 -11.42 -36.23
CA MET A 280 -8.20 -11.54 -35.64
C MET A 280 -7.57 -10.19 -35.25
N LEU A 281 -7.43 -9.93 -33.94
CA LEU A 281 -6.72 -8.75 -33.41
C LEU A 281 -7.21 -7.40 -33.97
N TRP A 282 -8.48 -7.29 -34.37
CA TRP A 282 -9.05 -6.12 -35.06
C TRP A 282 -8.78 -4.76 -34.37
N SER A 283 -8.68 -4.75 -33.04
CA SER A 283 -8.39 -3.54 -32.25
C SER A 283 -6.98 -2.98 -32.47
N MET A 284 -6.05 -3.80 -32.96
CA MET A 284 -4.66 -3.39 -33.24
C MET A 284 -4.59 -2.35 -34.34
N TYR A 285 -5.47 -2.44 -35.34
CA TYR A 285 -5.62 -1.41 -36.37
C TYR A 285 -5.96 -0.05 -35.74
N THR A 286 -7.03 -0.02 -34.93
CA THR A 286 -7.51 1.19 -34.25
C THR A 286 -6.44 1.75 -33.31
N GLN A 287 -5.74 0.87 -32.59
CA GLN A 287 -4.64 1.25 -31.71
C GLN A 287 -3.49 1.89 -32.48
N LEU A 288 -3.07 1.30 -33.59
CA LEU A 288 -1.97 1.80 -34.40
C LEU A 288 -2.25 3.20 -34.94
N TRP A 289 -3.37 3.34 -35.64
CA TRP A 289 -3.75 4.59 -36.31
C TRP A 289 -4.18 5.68 -35.31
N GLY A 290 -4.84 5.31 -34.21
CA GLY A 290 -5.16 6.23 -33.13
C GLY A 290 -3.92 6.78 -32.42
N MET A 291 -2.88 5.96 -32.23
CA MET A 291 -1.59 6.43 -31.69
C MET A 291 -0.88 7.38 -32.65
N MET A 292 -0.91 7.12 -33.97
CA MET A 292 -0.36 8.04 -34.97
C MET A 292 -1.13 9.35 -35.02
N PHE A 293 -2.46 9.30 -34.97
CA PHE A 293 -3.31 10.48 -34.87
C PHE A 293 -2.91 11.39 -33.69
N CYS A 294 -2.66 10.80 -32.51
CA CYS A 294 -2.18 11.57 -31.36
C CYS A 294 -0.87 12.32 -31.65
N LEU A 295 0.08 11.64 -32.28
CA LEU A 295 1.41 12.19 -32.57
C LEU A 295 1.36 13.26 -33.67
N PHE A 296 0.53 13.07 -34.70
CA PHE A 296 0.30 14.08 -35.75
C PHE A 296 -0.34 15.36 -35.24
N LEU A 297 -1.12 15.28 -34.15
CA LEU A 297 -1.75 16.46 -33.56
C LEU A 297 -0.78 17.31 -32.71
N MET A 298 0.36 16.74 -32.28
CA MET A 298 1.30 17.42 -31.36
C MET A 298 1.91 18.70 -31.94
N PRO A 299 2.39 18.75 -33.20
CA PRO A 299 2.89 19.98 -33.81
C PRO A 299 1.88 21.12 -33.83
N VAL A 300 0.57 20.83 -33.86
CA VAL A 300 -0.46 21.87 -33.82
C VAL A 300 -0.70 22.31 -32.38
N LEU A 301 -0.87 21.36 -31.47
CA LEU A 301 -1.22 21.65 -30.07
C LEU A 301 -0.10 22.37 -29.32
N MET A 302 1.16 22.01 -29.55
CA MET A 302 2.28 22.57 -28.77
C MET A 302 2.50 24.07 -28.99
N TYR A 303 2.06 24.63 -30.12
CA TYR A 303 2.20 26.06 -30.44
C TYR A 303 0.96 26.89 -30.05
N MET A 304 -0.10 26.24 -29.58
CA MET A 304 -1.33 26.93 -29.19
C MET A 304 -1.33 27.29 -27.70
N PRO A 305 -1.83 28.49 -27.32
CA PRO A 305 -2.08 28.83 -25.92
C PRO A 305 -3.18 27.94 -25.33
N LEU A 306 -3.16 27.76 -24.00
CA LEU A 306 -4.02 26.81 -23.28
C LEU A 306 -5.50 26.92 -23.67
N TRP A 307 -6.08 28.13 -23.71
CA TRP A 307 -7.50 28.31 -24.05
C TRP A 307 -7.84 27.88 -25.47
N ARG A 308 -6.95 28.13 -26.44
CA ARG A 308 -7.13 27.71 -27.84
C ARG A 308 -7.04 26.20 -27.97
N ARG A 309 -6.18 25.54 -27.19
CA ARG A 309 -6.13 24.07 -27.12
C ARG A 309 -7.43 23.49 -26.61
N GLN A 310 -7.97 24.04 -25.51
CA GLN A 310 -9.26 23.59 -24.97
C GLN A 310 -10.40 23.74 -25.99
N ALA A 311 -10.46 24.89 -26.68
CA ALA A 311 -11.44 25.12 -27.74
C ALA A 311 -11.26 24.14 -28.91
N LEU A 312 -10.01 23.89 -29.33
CA LEU A 312 -9.72 22.93 -30.40
C LEU A 312 -10.13 21.50 -30.02
N TYR A 313 -9.88 21.06 -28.77
CA TYR A 313 -10.35 19.76 -28.29
C TYR A 313 -11.88 19.65 -28.41
N LEU A 314 -12.62 20.69 -27.99
CA LEU A 314 -14.08 20.70 -28.10
C LEU A 314 -14.55 20.58 -29.56
N VAL A 315 -13.98 21.38 -30.46
CA VAL A 315 -14.32 21.37 -31.89
C VAL A 315 -14.00 20.01 -32.52
N LEU A 316 -12.81 19.47 -32.27
CA LEU A 316 -12.41 18.16 -32.79
C LEU A 316 -13.25 17.04 -32.19
N MET A 317 -13.64 17.11 -30.92
CA MET A 317 -14.53 16.13 -30.31
C MET A 317 -15.90 16.13 -30.99
N VAL A 318 -16.50 17.29 -31.26
CA VAL A 318 -17.78 17.40 -31.99
C VAL A 318 -17.64 16.87 -33.41
N ALA A 319 -16.58 17.23 -34.12
CA ALA A 319 -16.33 16.75 -35.48
C ALA A 319 -16.16 15.22 -35.51
N LEU A 320 -15.32 14.66 -34.64
CA LEU A 320 -15.11 13.20 -34.56
C LEU A 320 -16.37 12.46 -34.08
N ALA A 321 -17.19 13.08 -33.21
CA ALA A 321 -18.50 12.57 -32.81
C ALA A 321 -19.46 12.49 -33.99
N SER A 322 -19.54 13.55 -34.80
CA SER A 322 -20.41 13.59 -35.98
C SER A 322 -20.06 12.52 -37.03
N THR A 323 -18.78 12.14 -37.11
CA THR A 323 -18.29 11.11 -38.05
C THR A 323 -18.12 9.73 -37.42
N TYR A 324 -18.53 9.50 -36.17
CA TYR A 324 -18.36 8.22 -35.46
C TYR A 324 -16.93 7.66 -35.49
N SER A 325 -15.93 8.55 -35.42
CA SER A 325 -14.53 8.13 -35.53
C SER A 325 -14.06 7.41 -34.27
N THR A 326 -13.40 6.26 -34.46
CA THR A 326 -12.72 5.51 -33.37
C THR A 326 -11.54 6.27 -32.75
N ASN A 327 -11.17 7.44 -33.28
CA ASN A 327 -10.13 8.33 -32.74
C ASN A 327 -10.62 9.18 -31.54
N GLN A 328 -11.92 9.23 -31.25
CA GLN A 328 -12.48 9.97 -30.11
C GLN A 328 -11.81 9.65 -28.76
N PRO A 329 -11.68 8.38 -28.32
CA PRO A 329 -11.03 8.05 -27.05
C PRO A 329 -9.57 8.49 -27.00
N PHE A 330 -8.85 8.46 -28.12
CA PHE A 330 -7.47 8.95 -28.19
C PHE A 330 -7.39 10.46 -27.93
N LEU A 331 -8.30 11.24 -28.54
CA LEU A 331 -8.40 12.69 -28.31
C LEU A 331 -8.74 13.03 -26.85
N LEU A 332 -9.67 12.30 -26.22
CA LEU A 332 -9.96 12.45 -24.79
C LEU A 332 -8.74 12.13 -23.92
N GLY A 333 -7.94 11.13 -24.30
CA GLY A 333 -6.65 10.84 -23.66
C GLY A 333 -5.65 12.00 -23.75
N ILE A 334 -5.54 12.64 -24.91
CA ILE A 334 -4.71 13.85 -25.10
C ILE A 334 -5.21 14.98 -24.20
N TRP A 335 -6.53 15.19 -24.16
CA TRP A 335 -7.14 16.21 -23.33
C TRP A 335 -6.85 15.98 -21.85
N LEU A 336 -6.98 14.75 -21.35
CA LEU A 336 -6.59 14.39 -19.98
C LEU A 336 -5.09 14.63 -19.71
N ALA A 337 -4.22 14.39 -20.68
CA ALA A 337 -2.78 14.66 -20.55
C ALA A 337 -2.50 16.16 -20.39
N ASP A 338 -3.15 17.00 -21.19
CA ASP A 338 -3.04 18.45 -21.11
C ASP A 338 -3.61 18.95 -19.77
N LEU A 339 -4.79 18.48 -19.35
CA LEU A 339 -5.39 18.85 -18.05
C LEU A 339 -4.48 18.49 -16.87
N ALA A 340 -3.90 17.29 -16.89
CA ALA A 340 -3.01 16.81 -15.82
C ALA A 340 -1.69 17.58 -15.72
N GLU A 341 -1.12 18.01 -16.85
CA GLU A 341 0.19 18.69 -16.88
C GLU A 341 0.06 20.23 -16.93
N SER A 342 -1.12 20.79 -17.25
CA SER A 342 -1.36 22.25 -17.41
C SER A 342 -1.58 23.04 -16.12
N GLN A 343 -1.39 22.41 -14.96
CA GLN A 343 -1.65 22.96 -13.62
C GLN A 343 -3.10 23.39 -13.36
N ILE A 344 -4.05 23.15 -14.27
CA ILE A 344 -5.48 23.44 -14.01
C ILE A 344 -5.97 22.61 -12.82
N LEU A 345 -5.70 21.30 -12.85
CA LEU A 345 -6.08 20.39 -11.75
C LEU A 345 -5.32 20.74 -10.46
N GLU A 346 -4.07 21.17 -10.58
CA GLU A 346 -3.26 21.62 -9.44
C GLU A 346 -3.82 22.91 -8.81
N ARG A 347 -4.21 23.90 -9.62
CA ARG A 347 -4.87 25.13 -9.13
C ARG A 347 -6.22 24.84 -8.47
N LEU A 348 -7.00 23.91 -9.02
CA LEU A 348 -8.26 23.46 -8.41
C LEU A 348 -8.02 22.76 -7.07
N ARG A 349 -6.95 21.96 -6.95
CA ARG A 349 -6.52 21.35 -5.69
C ARG A 349 -6.07 22.39 -4.65
N LEU A 350 -5.41 23.45 -5.09
CA LEU A 350 -4.78 24.45 -4.20
C LEU A 350 -5.69 25.63 -3.83
N ARG A 351 -6.82 25.89 -4.54
CA ARG A 351 -7.68 27.08 -4.31
C ARG A 351 -8.36 27.09 -2.94
N SER A 352 -9.07 26.03 -2.59
CA SER A 352 -9.65 25.82 -1.27
C SER A 352 -9.93 24.34 -1.10
N ARG A 353 -9.55 23.79 0.05
CA ARG A 353 -9.58 22.34 0.32
C ARG A 353 -11.00 21.79 0.39
N TRP A 354 -11.93 22.58 0.94
CA TRP A 354 -13.36 22.27 0.90
C TRP A 354 -13.85 22.18 -0.54
N THR A 355 -13.42 23.10 -1.40
CA THR A 355 -13.79 23.09 -2.82
C THR A 355 -13.23 21.87 -3.55
N TYR A 356 -12.01 21.45 -3.24
CA TYR A 356 -11.43 20.22 -3.79
C TYR A 356 -12.20 18.97 -3.35
N ILE A 357 -12.46 18.80 -2.05
CA ILE A 357 -13.20 17.64 -1.52
C ILE A 357 -14.63 17.62 -2.07
N SER A 358 -15.33 18.76 -2.07
CA SER A 358 -16.67 18.86 -2.65
C SER A 358 -16.66 18.53 -4.14
N LEU A 359 -15.67 19.00 -4.90
CA LEU A 359 -15.54 18.67 -6.33
C LEU A 359 -15.28 17.18 -6.54
N GLU A 360 -14.42 16.56 -5.73
CA GLU A 360 -14.13 15.12 -5.78
C GLU A 360 -15.37 14.28 -5.44
N LEU A 361 -16.14 14.67 -4.41
CA LEU A 361 -17.39 14.02 -4.04
C LEU A 361 -18.47 14.18 -5.11
N VAL A 362 -18.63 15.38 -5.68
CA VAL A 362 -19.59 15.64 -6.76
C VAL A 362 -19.20 14.85 -8.01
N LEU A 363 -17.92 14.86 -8.41
CA LEU A 363 -17.45 14.11 -9.58
C LEU A 363 -17.58 12.60 -9.36
N GLY A 364 -17.29 12.11 -8.16
CA GLY A 364 -17.51 10.71 -7.78
C GLY A 364 -18.99 10.33 -7.82
N ALA A 365 -19.87 11.15 -7.23
CA ALA A 365 -21.33 10.92 -7.24
C ALA A 365 -21.91 10.94 -8.66
N LEU A 366 -21.49 11.91 -9.48
CA LEU A 366 -21.87 11.98 -10.90
C LEU A 366 -21.38 10.73 -11.65
N THR A 367 -20.11 10.36 -11.50
CA THR A 367 -19.56 9.14 -12.11
C THR A 367 -20.35 7.92 -11.69
N PHE A 368 -20.67 7.81 -10.41
CA PHE A 368 -21.43 6.70 -9.85
C PHE A 368 -22.85 6.61 -10.40
N LEU A 369 -23.53 7.76 -10.50
CA LEU A 369 -24.88 7.88 -11.06
C LEU A 369 -24.88 7.48 -12.54
N PHE A 370 -23.91 7.93 -13.34
CA PHE A 370 -23.78 7.53 -14.75
C PHE A 370 -23.39 6.06 -14.94
N LEU A 371 -22.65 5.47 -14.00
CA LEU A 371 -22.30 4.04 -14.01
C LEU A 371 -23.46 3.14 -13.60
N CYS A 372 -24.31 3.56 -12.66
CA CYS A 372 -25.33 2.70 -12.07
C CYS A 372 -26.75 2.92 -12.62
N TYR A 373 -27.02 4.08 -13.25
CA TYR A 373 -28.36 4.46 -13.66
C TYR A 373 -28.56 4.42 -15.18
N ASN A 374 -29.08 3.31 -15.68
CA ASN A 374 -29.29 3.03 -17.11
C ASN A 374 -30.25 3.97 -17.83
N ARG A 375 -31.20 4.59 -17.11
CA ARG A 375 -32.20 5.44 -17.75
C ARG A 375 -31.56 6.67 -18.41
N ILE A 376 -30.42 7.15 -17.90
CA ILE A 376 -29.67 8.24 -18.52
C ILE A 376 -29.08 7.79 -19.86
N GLU A 377 -28.49 6.60 -19.91
CA GLU A 377 -27.95 6.04 -21.15
C GLU A 377 -29.05 5.85 -22.20
N THR A 378 -30.18 5.25 -21.82
CA THR A 378 -31.28 5.02 -22.76
C THR A 378 -31.88 6.34 -23.27
N GLN A 379 -32.02 7.35 -22.41
CA GLN A 379 -32.45 8.69 -22.82
C GLN A 379 -31.44 9.40 -23.74
N MET A 380 -30.14 9.31 -23.44
CA MET A 380 -29.09 9.86 -24.31
C MET A 380 -29.09 9.20 -25.69
N LEU A 381 -29.16 7.87 -25.74
CA LEU A 381 -29.21 7.13 -26.99
C LEU A 381 -30.49 7.44 -27.78
N GLN A 382 -31.64 7.58 -27.11
CA GLN A 382 -32.89 8.01 -27.75
C GLN A 382 -32.82 9.44 -28.31
N ALA A 383 -32.19 10.37 -27.59
CA ALA A 383 -32.02 11.75 -28.03
C ALA A 383 -31.07 11.86 -29.24
N LEU A 384 -30.07 10.97 -29.34
CA LEU A 384 -29.09 10.93 -30.43
C LEU A 384 -29.57 10.13 -31.65
N ALA A 385 -30.54 9.23 -31.47
CA ALA A 385 -31.11 8.38 -32.53
C ALA A 385 -31.57 9.11 -33.82
N PRO A 386 -32.21 10.31 -33.76
CA PRO A 386 -32.66 11.00 -34.97
C PRO A 386 -31.51 11.62 -35.77
N ILE A 387 -30.40 11.97 -35.10
CA ILE A 387 -29.21 12.58 -35.72
C ILE A 387 -28.42 11.51 -36.50
N THR A 388 -28.50 10.25 -36.07
CA THR A 388 -27.73 9.12 -36.63
C THR A 388 -28.34 8.42 -37.83
N PHE A 389 -29.63 8.59 -38.14
CA PHE A 389 -30.30 7.71 -39.10
C PHE A 389 -30.69 8.39 -40.43
N ARG A 390 -30.43 9.69 -40.61
CA ARG A 390 -30.84 10.36 -41.85
C ARG A 390 -29.91 9.99 -43.01
N GLU A 391 -30.47 9.27 -43.99
CA GLU A 391 -29.94 9.05 -45.35
C GLU A 391 -28.74 8.11 -45.55
N GLY A 392 -28.49 7.14 -44.67
CA GLY A 392 -27.68 5.96 -45.01
C GLY A 392 -26.20 6.20 -45.38
N VAL A 393 -25.67 7.42 -45.22
CA VAL A 393 -24.27 7.74 -45.53
C VAL A 393 -23.41 7.87 -44.27
N LEU A 394 -23.98 8.19 -43.09
CA LEU A 394 -23.25 8.30 -41.82
C LEU A 394 -24.20 7.95 -40.67
N GLY A 395 -24.24 6.69 -40.23
CA GLY A 395 -25.17 6.28 -39.17
C GLY A 395 -24.92 4.92 -38.53
N VAL A 396 -24.85 4.90 -37.20
CA VAL A 396 -24.82 3.66 -36.40
C VAL A 396 -26.25 3.13 -36.26
N ASN A 397 -26.44 1.85 -36.56
CA ASN A 397 -27.67 1.16 -36.20
C ASN A 397 -27.65 0.89 -34.69
N LEU A 398 -28.44 1.65 -33.91
CA LEU A 398 -28.55 1.51 -32.45
C LEU A 398 -28.95 0.10 -31.97
N LYS A 399 -29.40 -0.79 -32.87
CA LYS A 399 -29.67 -2.22 -32.56
C LYS A 399 -28.47 -3.13 -32.77
N LYS A 400 -27.39 -2.67 -33.41
CA LYS A 400 -26.13 -3.40 -33.57
C LYS A 400 -25.10 -2.83 -32.62
N ASP A 401 -24.47 -3.74 -31.91
CA ASP A 401 -23.59 -3.50 -30.78
C ASP A 401 -22.24 -2.91 -31.25
N ASP A 402 -22.20 -1.60 -31.52
CA ASP A 402 -21.04 -0.96 -32.16
C ASP A 402 -19.99 -0.54 -31.13
N PHE A 403 -18.80 -1.11 -31.28
CA PHE A 403 -17.73 -1.01 -30.33
C PHE A 403 -16.98 0.33 -30.45
N GLY A 404 -16.97 1.12 -29.38
CA GLY A 404 -16.23 2.39 -29.33
C GLY A 404 -16.91 3.57 -30.03
N GLY A 405 -18.03 3.33 -30.73
CA GLY A 405 -18.91 4.37 -31.28
C GLY A 405 -20.06 4.77 -30.36
N SER A 406 -20.35 3.99 -29.31
CA SER A 406 -21.40 4.31 -28.33
C SER A 406 -21.01 5.53 -27.48
N PRO A 407 -21.73 6.67 -27.59
CA PRO A 407 -21.42 7.89 -26.85
C PRO A 407 -21.53 7.69 -25.33
N ALA A 408 -22.43 6.82 -24.89
CA ALA A 408 -22.66 6.55 -23.47
C ALA A 408 -21.48 5.81 -22.81
N ILE A 409 -20.93 4.79 -23.47
CA ILE A 409 -19.78 4.01 -22.95
C ILE A 409 -18.51 4.88 -22.94
N LEU A 410 -18.32 5.72 -23.97
CA LEU A 410 -17.22 6.67 -24.03
C LEU A 410 -17.30 7.69 -22.90
N LEU A 411 -18.48 8.26 -22.64
CA LEU A 411 -18.70 9.22 -21.55
C LEU A 411 -18.42 8.57 -20.18
N ARG A 412 -18.90 7.34 -19.94
CA ARG A 412 -18.62 6.61 -18.69
C ARG A 412 -17.12 6.42 -18.46
N ALA A 413 -16.39 5.93 -19.48
CA ALA A 413 -14.94 5.76 -19.39
C ALA A 413 -14.22 7.10 -19.14
N PHE A 414 -14.66 8.16 -19.81
CA PHE A 414 -14.09 9.48 -19.61
C PHE A 414 -14.30 10.01 -18.19
N MET A 415 -15.51 9.89 -17.64
CA MET A 415 -15.80 10.35 -16.27
C MET A 415 -15.00 9.59 -15.22
N VAL A 416 -14.88 8.27 -15.35
CA VAL A 416 -14.05 7.45 -14.45
C VAL A 416 -12.58 7.86 -14.53
N PHE A 417 -12.04 8.07 -15.73
CA PHE A 417 -10.64 8.48 -15.89
C PHE A 417 -10.42 9.91 -15.37
N LEU A 418 -11.34 10.84 -15.64
CA LEU A 418 -11.28 12.20 -15.12
C LEU A 418 -11.33 12.22 -13.59
N TRP A 419 -12.21 11.41 -12.98
CA TRP A 419 -12.26 11.26 -11.53
C TRP A 419 -10.96 10.68 -10.98
N LEU A 420 -10.37 9.70 -11.64
CA LEU A 420 -9.08 9.12 -11.26
C LEU A 420 -7.92 10.13 -11.37
N GLU A 421 -7.87 10.95 -12.41
CA GLU A 421 -6.86 12.02 -12.55
C GLU A 421 -6.97 13.05 -11.40
N MET A 422 -8.18 13.26 -10.87
CA MET A 422 -8.44 14.11 -9.72
C MET A 422 -8.14 13.43 -8.38
N SER A 423 -8.52 12.17 -8.19
CA SER A 423 -8.46 11.46 -6.91
C SER A 423 -7.09 10.87 -6.62
N ILE A 424 -6.37 11.46 -5.65
CA ILE A 424 -5.07 10.93 -5.18
C ILE A 424 -5.25 9.56 -4.51
N MET A 425 -6.35 9.37 -3.80
CA MET A 425 -6.69 8.10 -3.17
C MET A 425 -6.99 7.02 -4.23
N GLY A 426 -7.74 7.35 -5.27
CA GLY A 426 -7.96 6.45 -6.42
C GLY A 426 -6.66 6.06 -7.11
N GLN A 427 -5.74 7.01 -7.31
CA GLN A 427 -4.42 6.75 -7.88
C GLN A 427 -3.58 5.82 -7.01
N TRP A 428 -3.66 5.95 -5.67
CA TRP A 428 -2.98 5.04 -4.75
C TRP A 428 -3.53 3.61 -4.85
N LEU A 429 -4.86 3.44 -4.90
CA LEU A 429 -5.51 2.13 -5.01
C LEU A 429 -5.14 1.43 -6.31
N ILE A 430 -5.30 2.13 -7.43
CA ILE A 430 -5.04 1.59 -8.76
C ILE A 430 -3.53 1.44 -8.99
N GLY A 431 -2.72 2.29 -8.37
CA GLY A 431 -1.26 2.24 -8.37
C GLY A 431 -0.64 1.13 -7.51
N ASN A 432 -1.43 0.17 -7.03
CA ASN A 432 -0.92 -0.99 -6.31
C ASN A 432 -0.06 -1.89 -7.23
N TRP A 433 0.86 -2.65 -6.64
CA TRP A 433 1.81 -3.51 -7.33
C TRP A 433 1.12 -4.54 -8.24
N LEU A 434 -0.02 -5.09 -7.82
CA LEU A 434 -0.76 -6.12 -8.54
C LEU A 434 -1.26 -5.58 -9.90
N PHE A 435 -1.97 -4.46 -9.87
CA PHE A 435 -2.49 -3.83 -11.08
C PHE A 435 -1.37 -3.30 -11.98
N LYS A 436 -0.31 -2.71 -11.39
CA LYS A 436 0.89 -2.29 -12.13
C LYS A 436 1.58 -3.46 -12.83
N ALA A 437 1.72 -4.60 -12.15
CA ALA A 437 2.34 -5.79 -12.71
C ALA A 437 1.57 -6.31 -13.93
N LEU A 438 0.23 -6.34 -13.84
CA LEU A 438 -0.64 -6.72 -14.95
C LEU A 438 -0.59 -5.69 -16.10
N GLY A 439 -0.61 -4.40 -15.78
CA GLY A 439 -0.52 -3.31 -16.76
C GLY A 439 0.77 -3.31 -17.58
N ARG A 440 1.91 -3.64 -16.95
CA ARG A 440 3.21 -3.71 -17.63
C ARG A 440 3.28 -4.81 -18.69
N ILE A 441 2.47 -5.85 -18.57
CA ILE A 441 2.39 -6.95 -19.54
C ILE A 441 1.10 -6.90 -20.39
N ALA A 442 0.34 -5.80 -20.31
CA ALA A 442 -0.99 -5.68 -20.89
C ALA A 442 -1.04 -5.98 -22.39
N LEU A 443 -0.03 -5.59 -23.17
CA LEU A 443 -0.02 -5.86 -24.61
C LEU A 443 0.07 -7.37 -24.90
N GLY A 444 0.99 -8.08 -24.24
CA GLY A 444 1.10 -9.54 -24.37
C GLY A 444 -0.18 -10.23 -23.91
N PHE A 445 -0.68 -9.84 -22.72
CA PHE A 445 -1.90 -10.38 -22.13
C PHE A 445 -3.14 -10.18 -23.01
N TYR A 446 -3.27 -9.00 -23.64
CA TYR A 446 -4.37 -8.68 -24.55
C TYR A 446 -4.35 -9.57 -25.79
N VAL A 447 -3.17 -9.76 -26.37
CA VAL A 447 -3.00 -10.47 -27.63
C VAL A 447 -3.15 -12.00 -27.45
N SER A 448 -2.82 -12.54 -26.27
CA SER A 448 -2.94 -13.97 -25.97
C SER A 448 -4.30 -14.41 -25.40
N GLN A 449 -5.20 -13.49 -25.05
CA GLN A 449 -6.44 -13.83 -24.34
C GLN A 449 -7.36 -14.78 -25.12
N MET A 450 -7.67 -14.48 -26.39
CA MET A 450 -8.61 -15.27 -27.20
C MET A 450 -8.07 -16.66 -27.53
N PRO A 451 -6.81 -16.81 -27.96
CA PRO A 451 -6.21 -18.14 -28.15
C PRO A 451 -6.27 -19.01 -26.90
N ILE A 452 -6.05 -18.42 -25.72
CA ILE A 452 -6.06 -19.16 -24.45
C ILE A 452 -7.47 -19.54 -24.05
N VAL A 453 -8.44 -18.62 -24.18
CA VAL A 453 -9.85 -18.93 -23.91
C VAL A 453 -10.31 -20.07 -24.83
N PHE A 454 -10.14 -19.99 -26.15
CA PHE A 454 -10.58 -21.06 -27.06
C PHE A 454 -9.74 -22.34 -26.99
N GLY A 455 -8.45 -22.24 -26.64
CA GLY A 455 -7.54 -23.39 -26.60
C GLY A 455 -7.58 -24.17 -25.28
N ILE A 456 -7.87 -23.51 -24.15
CA ILE A 456 -7.81 -24.13 -22.81
C ILE A 456 -9.20 -24.40 -22.24
N LEU A 457 -10.13 -23.45 -22.36
CA LEU A 457 -11.47 -23.58 -21.76
C LEU A 457 -12.21 -24.81 -22.30
N PRO A 458 -12.34 -25.04 -23.62
CA PRO A 458 -13.15 -26.15 -24.12
C PRO A 458 -12.65 -27.56 -23.75
N PRO A 459 -11.34 -27.91 -23.90
CA PRO A 459 -10.85 -29.22 -23.46
C PRO A 459 -11.07 -29.48 -21.97
N MET A 460 -10.88 -28.43 -21.15
CA MET A 460 -11.02 -28.49 -19.70
C MET A 460 -12.48 -28.67 -19.28
N VAL A 461 -13.40 -27.91 -19.88
CA VAL A 461 -14.85 -28.07 -19.70
C VAL A 461 -15.28 -29.51 -20.00
N VAL A 462 -14.86 -30.06 -21.14
CA VAL A 462 -15.20 -31.43 -21.55
C VAL A 462 -14.65 -32.47 -20.56
N LYS A 463 -13.43 -32.26 -20.04
CA LYS A 463 -12.82 -33.17 -19.05
C LYS A 463 -13.54 -33.14 -17.71
N TRP A 464 -13.72 -31.96 -17.11
CA TRP A 464 -14.33 -31.82 -15.78
C TRP A 464 -15.83 -32.12 -15.76
N HIS A 465 -16.52 -31.89 -16.88
CA HIS A 465 -17.91 -32.32 -16.99
C HIS A 465 -18.03 -33.86 -16.93
N LYS A 466 -17.09 -34.60 -17.53
CA LYS A 466 -17.05 -36.07 -17.40
C LYS A 466 -16.75 -36.55 -15.98
N GLU A 467 -16.02 -35.75 -15.20
CA GLU A 467 -15.70 -36.03 -13.79
C GLU A 467 -16.84 -35.62 -12.84
N GLY A 468 -17.97 -35.10 -13.35
CA GLY A 468 -19.15 -34.77 -12.55
C GLY A 468 -19.05 -33.44 -11.79
N VAL A 469 -18.15 -32.53 -12.18
CA VAL A 469 -17.99 -31.21 -11.56
C VAL A 469 -19.19 -30.31 -11.86
N ASP A 470 -19.69 -29.60 -10.85
CA ASP A 470 -20.79 -28.63 -11.00
C ASP A 470 -20.45 -27.49 -11.98
N TYR A 471 -21.47 -26.95 -12.65
CA TYR A 471 -21.34 -25.91 -13.68
C TYR A 471 -20.57 -24.68 -13.20
N TRP A 472 -20.90 -24.14 -12.01
CA TRP A 472 -20.26 -22.92 -11.51
C TRP A 472 -18.83 -23.16 -11.06
N SER A 473 -18.54 -24.36 -10.56
CA SER A 473 -17.18 -24.77 -10.24
C SER A 473 -16.33 -24.86 -11.50
N LEU A 474 -16.88 -25.44 -12.57
CA LEU A 474 -16.21 -25.55 -13.88
C LEU A 474 -15.93 -24.17 -14.50
N VAL A 475 -16.90 -23.25 -14.47
CA VAL A 475 -16.71 -21.87 -14.94
C VAL A 475 -15.67 -21.12 -14.10
N SER A 476 -15.69 -21.28 -12.78
CA SER A 476 -14.80 -20.56 -11.86
C SER A 476 -13.35 -21.06 -11.94
N TYR A 477 -13.15 -22.38 -11.93
CA TYR A 477 -11.83 -22.98 -12.10
C TYR A 477 -11.27 -22.69 -13.49
N GLY A 478 -12.13 -22.68 -14.50
CA GLY A 478 -11.78 -22.25 -15.85
C GLY A 478 -11.28 -20.81 -15.91
N TRP A 479 -11.95 -19.90 -15.18
CA TRP A 479 -11.55 -18.50 -15.16
C TRP A 479 -10.17 -18.37 -14.51
N CYS A 480 -9.95 -19.01 -13.35
CA CYS A 480 -8.66 -19.00 -12.66
C CYS A 480 -7.54 -19.56 -13.54
N LEU A 481 -7.77 -20.69 -14.21
CA LEU A 481 -6.77 -21.32 -15.08
C LEU A 481 -6.48 -20.47 -16.32
N CYS A 482 -7.51 -20.04 -17.04
CA CYS A 482 -7.34 -19.22 -18.24
C CYS A 482 -6.67 -17.88 -17.92
N PHE A 483 -7.07 -17.22 -16.82
CA PHE A 483 -6.49 -15.96 -16.39
C PHE A 483 -5.01 -16.13 -15.98
N THR A 484 -4.68 -17.15 -15.20
CA THR A 484 -3.29 -17.40 -14.75
C THR A 484 -2.38 -17.79 -15.91
N LEU A 485 -2.85 -18.63 -16.84
CA LEU A 485 -2.13 -18.95 -18.06
C LEU A 485 -1.96 -17.71 -18.93
N ASN A 486 -3.00 -16.90 -19.13
CA ASN A 486 -2.90 -15.66 -19.90
C ASN A 486 -1.92 -14.66 -19.29
N TRP A 487 -1.88 -14.57 -17.96
CA TRP A 487 -0.87 -13.79 -17.25
C TRP A 487 0.54 -14.33 -17.48
N ALA A 488 0.75 -15.65 -17.38
CA ALA A 488 2.04 -16.28 -17.60
C ALA A 488 2.53 -16.10 -19.06
N PHE A 489 1.68 -16.35 -20.05
CA PHE A 489 1.99 -16.14 -21.46
C PHE A 489 2.25 -14.67 -21.77
N GLY A 490 1.40 -13.76 -21.28
CA GLY A 490 1.60 -12.32 -21.41
C GLY A 490 2.92 -11.85 -20.79
N TRP A 491 3.34 -12.46 -19.67
CA TRP A 491 4.64 -12.19 -19.05
C TRP A 491 5.81 -12.69 -19.89
N VAL A 492 5.73 -13.91 -20.46
CA VAL A 492 6.75 -14.43 -21.38
C VAL A 492 6.87 -13.52 -22.59
N LEU A 493 5.76 -13.24 -23.28
CA LEU A 493 5.71 -12.35 -24.46
C LEU A 493 6.25 -10.96 -24.14
N GLY A 494 5.91 -10.41 -22.96
CA GLY A 494 6.39 -9.12 -22.47
C GLY A 494 7.90 -9.09 -22.19
N LYS A 495 8.51 -10.23 -21.86
CA LYS A 495 9.94 -10.33 -21.52
C LYS A 495 10.83 -10.80 -22.67
N THR A 496 10.26 -11.45 -23.68
CA THR A 496 10.96 -11.86 -24.91
C THR A 496 10.70 -10.85 -26.02
N ILE A 497 9.56 -10.97 -26.69
CA ILE A 497 9.23 -10.28 -27.94
C ILE A 497 9.05 -8.78 -27.72
N ASP A 498 8.32 -8.37 -26.68
CA ASP A 498 8.05 -6.95 -26.44
C ASP A 498 9.33 -6.17 -26.09
N ARG A 499 10.23 -6.78 -25.29
CA ARG A 499 11.55 -6.22 -24.99
C ARG A 499 12.45 -6.15 -26.21
N TRP A 500 12.48 -7.24 -26.99
CA TRP A 500 13.22 -7.25 -28.25
C TRP A 500 12.70 -6.18 -29.19
N SER A 501 11.37 -6.05 -29.33
CA SER A 501 10.75 -5.05 -30.20
C SER A 501 11.09 -3.62 -29.80
N ILE A 502 11.19 -3.32 -28.50
CA ILE A 502 11.69 -2.03 -28.02
C ILE A 502 13.15 -1.82 -28.44
N SER A 503 14.02 -2.80 -28.23
CA SER A 503 15.45 -2.72 -28.60
C SER A 503 15.65 -2.58 -30.11
N SER A 504 15.00 -3.47 -30.89
CA SER A 504 15.07 -3.49 -32.34
C SER A 504 14.49 -2.22 -32.95
N SER A 505 13.48 -1.60 -32.33
CA SER A 505 12.95 -0.31 -32.81
C SER A 505 13.94 0.85 -32.67
N ALA A 506 14.75 0.87 -31.60
CA ALA A 506 15.78 1.88 -31.42
C ALA A 506 16.93 1.66 -32.42
N TRP A 507 17.30 0.40 -32.64
CA TRP A 507 18.23 0.01 -33.69
C TRP A 507 17.71 0.42 -35.08
N LEU A 508 16.42 0.19 -35.35
CA LEU A 508 15.78 0.52 -36.63
C LEU A 508 15.85 2.02 -36.90
N SER A 509 15.44 2.86 -35.94
CA SER A 509 15.51 4.33 -36.05
C SER A 509 16.92 4.83 -36.40
N LYS A 510 17.94 4.27 -35.74
CA LYS A 510 19.34 4.68 -35.92
C LYS A 510 19.89 4.25 -37.29
N ASN A 511 19.61 3.01 -37.70
CA ASN A 511 20.17 2.46 -38.94
C ASN A 511 19.43 2.94 -40.19
N LEU A 512 18.12 3.19 -40.09
CA LEU A 512 17.32 3.76 -41.19
C LEU A 512 17.79 5.18 -41.57
N ALA A 513 18.37 5.91 -40.61
CA ALA A 513 18.95 7.23 -40.83
C ALA A 513 20.41 7.21 -41.34
N THR A 514 21.11 6.07 -41.29
CA THR A 514 22.58 6.02 -41.47
C THR A 514 23.07 5.02 -42.51
N ARG A 515 22.27 4.04 -42.92
CA ARG A 515 22.67 2.97 -43.84
C ARG A 515 21.93 3.04 -45.18
N ASP A 516 22.56 2.51 -46.23
CA ASP A 516 21.91 2.25 -47.52
C ASP A 516 20.92 1.07 -47.41
N THR A 517 19.84 1.13 -48.19
CA THR A 517 18.72 0.19 -48.29
C THR A 517 19.12 -1.28 -48.35
N VAL A 518 20.05 -1.68 -49.22
CA VAL A 518 20.48 -3.08 -49.36
C VAL A 518 21.23 -3.56 -48.12
N SER A 519 22.15 -2.74 -47.61
CA SER A 519 22.92 -3.04 -46.39
C SER A 519 22.04 -3.08 -45.14
N PHE A 520 20.99 -2.27 -45.12
CA PHE A 520 19.98 -2.24 -44.07
C PHE A 520 19.12 -3.50 -44.06
N LEU A 521 18.62 -3.94 -45.23
CA LEU A 521 17.83 -5.17 -45.34
C LEU A 521 18.64 -6.40 -44.93
N GLY A 522 19.90 -6.51 -45.38
CA GLY A 522 20.80 -7.59 -44.97
C GLY A 522 21.05 -7.61 -43.45
N ALA A 523 21.22 -6.44 -42.83
CA ALA A 523 21.40 -6.34 -41.38
C ALA A 523 20.11 -6.62 -40.59
N LEU A 524 18.95 -6.26 -41.13
CA LEU A 524 17.64 -6.56 -40.54
C LEU A 524 17.39 -8.07 -40.52
N VAL A 525 17.70 -8.77 -41.61
CA VAL A 525 17.58 -10.24 -41.68
C VAL A 525 18.46 -10.91 -40.63
N ARG A 526 19.72 -10.48 -40.48
CA ARG A 526 20.62 -10.99 -39.43
C ARG A 526 20.05 -10.74 -38.02
N LEU A 527 19.58 -9.52 -37.74
CA LEU A 527 18.96 -9.17 -36.44
C LEU A 527 17.77 -10.09 -36.10
N VAL A 528 16.95 -10.46 -37.10
CA VAL A 528 15.82 -11.37 -36.91
C VAL A 528 16.31 -12.80 -36.70
N ILE A 529 17.30 -13.26 -37.46
CA ILE A 529 17.89 -14.60 -37.30
C ILE A 529 18.50 -14.75 -35.90
N ASP A 530 19.34 -13.80 -35.48
CA ASP A 530 20.00 -13.81 -34.17
C ASP A 530 18.96 -13.82 -33.03
N PHE A 531 17.86 -13.09 -33.21
CA PHE A 531 16.76 -13.09 -32.24
C PHE A 531 16.10 -14.47 -32.06
N PHE A 532 15.79 -15.16 -33.16
CA PHE A 532 15.13 -16.46 -33.11
C PHE A 532 16.08 -17.59 -32.70
N LEU A 533 17.35 -17.53 -33.11
CA LEU A 533 18.33 -18.61 -32.89
C LEU A 533 19.11 -18.46 -31.58
N GLU A 534 19.38 -17.24 -31.11
CA GLU A 534 20.21 -16.99 -29.94
C GLU A 534 19.42 -16.39 -28.77
N ASP A 535 18.71 -15.27 -28.99
CA ASP A 535 18.08 -14.51 -27.88
C ASP A 535 16.90 -15.25 -27.23
N ILE A 536 15.98 -15.82 -28.02
CA ILE A 536 14.82 -16.55 -27.48
C ILE A 536 15.28 -17.80 -26.71
N PRO A 537 16.11 -18.71 -27.29
CA PRO A 537 16.59 -19.88 -26.56
C PRO A 537 17.40 -19.51 -25.33
N ALA A 538 18.29 -18.52 -25.40
CA ALA A 538 19.05 -18.04 -24.25
C ALA A 538 18.14 -17.48 -23.14
N PHE A 539 17.09 -16.74 -23.50
CA PHE A 539 16.11 -16.26 -22.55
C PHE A 539 15.37 -17.43 -21.88
N LEU A 540 14.85 -18.38 -22.66
CA LEU A 540 14.12 -19.55 -22.15
C LEU A 540 15.00 -20.40 -21.24
N ALA A 541 16.26 -20.64 -21.62
CA ALA A 541 17.25 -21.33 -20.80
C ALA A 541 17.59 -20.57 -19.51
N SER A 542 17.46 -19.23 -19.49
CA SER A 542 17.66 -18.42 -18.29
C SER A 542 16.49 -18.43 -17.30
N ILE A 543 15.30 -18.90 -17.71
CA ILE A 543 14.08 -18.89 -16.88
C ILE A 543 14.30 -19.63 -15.55
N PRO A 544 14.81 -20.86 -15.50
CA PRO A 544 15.08 -21.56 -14.24
C PRO A 544 16.06 -20.80 -13.33
N GLY A 545 17.11 -20.20 -13.91
CA GLY A 545 18.08 -19.39 -13.17
C GLY A 545 17.46 -18.12 -12.57
N ARG A 546 16.49 -17.51 -13.27
CA ARG A 546 15.74 -16.36 -12.76
C ARG A 546 14.71 -16.74 -11.71
N PHE A 547 14.04 -17.88 -11.83
CA PHE A 547 13.22 -18.42 -10.74
C PHE A 547 14.07 -18.68 -9.50
N ARG A 548 15.29 -19.23 -9.65
CA ARG A 548 16.26 -19.33 -8.54
C ARG A 548 16.68 -17.97 -7.98
N SER A 549 16.84 -16.94 -8.82
CA SER A 549 17.12 -15.56 -8.35
C SER A 549 15.93 -14.95 -7.60
N GLY A 550 14.69 -15.23 -8.05
CA GLY A 550 13.46 -14.84 -7.37
C GLY A 550 13.29 -15.58 -6.03
N GLN A 551 13.65 -16.87 -5.97
CA GLN A 551 13.77 -17.64 -4.74
C GLN A 551 14.85 -17.10 -3.82
N ARG A 552 16.00 -16.61 -4.33
CA ARG A 552 16.99 -15.88 -3.51
C ARG A 552 16.45 -14.54 -3.03
N GLY A 553 15.66 -13.82 -3.82
CA GLY A 553 14.97 -12.60 -3.42
C GLY A 553 13.93 -12.85 -2.32
N PHE A 554 13.11 -13.89 -2.48
CA PHE A 554 12.22 -14.40 -1.45
C PHE A 554 12.99 -14.91 -0.23
N GLY A 555 14.13 -15.57 -0.44
CA GLY A 555 15.06 -16.00 0.60
C GLY A 555 15.65 -14.82 1.36
N ARG A 556 15.97 -13.71 0.70
CA ARG A 556 16.37 -12.44 1.34
C ARG A 556 15.20 -11.80 2.08
N PHE A 557 13.99 -11.86 1.56
CA PHE A 557 12.79 -11.42 2.28
C PHE A 557 12.56 -12.27 3.54
N VAL A 558 12.63 -13.60 3.43
CA VAL A 558 12.56 -14.54 4.57
C VAL A 558 13.72 -14.31 5.53
N TYR A 559 14.94 -14.07 5.04
CA TYR A 559 16.10 -13.74 5.85
C TYR A 559 15.89 -12.42 6.58
N ALA A 560 15.39 -11.37 5.92
CA ALA A 560 15.04 -10.10 6.53
C ALA A 560 13.92 -10.26 7.56
N CYS A 561 12.91 -11.09 7.30
CA CYS A 561 11.89 -11.45 8.29
C CYS A 561 12.47 -12.25 9.46
N LYS A 562 13.49 -13.08 9.25
CA LYS A 562 14.17 -13.85 10.31
C LYS A 562 15.15 -12.99 11.13
N HIS A 563 15.84 -12.04 10.50
CA HIS A 563 16.85 -11.15 11.10
C HIS A 563 16.30 -9.75 11.34
N TRP A 564 14.99 -9.60 11.39
CA TRP A 564 14.33 -8.31 11.56
C TRP A 564 14.66 -7.64 12.91
N ARG A 565 15.22 -8.39 13.87
CA ARG A 565 15.37 -7.96 15.27
C ARG A 565 16.58 -7.07 15.57
N THR A 566 17.62 -6.99 14.73
CA THR A 566 18.83 -6.16 14.99
C THR A 566 19.71 -5.99 13.75
N PRO A 567 19.93 -4.76 13.26
CA PRO A 567 20.98 -4.46 12.27
C PRO A 567 22.39 -4.38 12.88
N GLU A 568 22.50 -3.99 14.15
CA GLU A 568 23.76 -3.78 14.88
C GLU A 568 23.82 -4.61 16.18
N GLU A 569 25.03 -4.89 16.67
CA GLU A 569 25.28 -5.58 17.94
C GLU A 569 24.74 -4.76 19.13
N GLN A 570 24.38 -5.45 20.22
CA GLN A 570 23.88 -4.77 21.41
C GLN A 570 24.97 -3.83 21.98
N PRO A 571 24.58 -2.63 22.45
CA PRO A 571 25.53 -1.71 23.05
C PRO A 571 26.25 -2.35 24.24
N GLU A 572 27.51 -1.95 24.44
CA GLU A 572 28.33 -2.41 25.57
C GLU A 572 27.63 -2.14 26.92
N PRO A 573 27.87 -2.99 27.94
CA PRO A 573 27.33 -2.77 29.28
C PRO A 573 27.71 -1.39 29.83
N ILE A 574 26.82 -0.83 30.66
CA ILE A 574 27.08 0.43 31.35
C ILE A 574 28.38 0.30 32.16
N GLY A 575 29.35 1.17 31.85
CA GLY A 575 30.62 1.26 32.60
C GLY A 575 30.39 1.67 34.07
N PRO A 576 31.40 1.49 34.94
CA PRO A 576 31.27 1.79 36.37
C PRO A 576 30.90 3.27 36.61
N PRO A 577 30.19 3.60 37.72
CA PRO A 577 29.78 4.98 38.04
C PRO A 577 30.90 6.00 37.99
N GLU A 578 32.09 5.57 38.42
CA GLU A 578 33.32 6.36 38.47
C GLU A 578 33.73 6.91 37.09
N ALA A 579 33.46 6.17 36.01
CA ALA A 579 33.76 6.59 34.64
C ALA A 579 32.94 7.82 34.21
N TYR A 580 31.82 8.07 34.88
CA TYR A 580 30.91 9.19 34.61
C TYR A 580 31.01 10.29 35.68
N GLY A 581 31.98 10.19 36.59
CA GLY A 581 32.22 11.18 37.64
C GLY A 581 31.26 11.12 38.82
N PHE A 582 30.53 10.01 39.00
CA PHE A 582 29.67 9.80 40.16
C PHE A 582 30.40 9.10 41.30
N THR A 583 30.15 9.55 42.51
CA THR A 583 30.49 8.82 43.74
C THR A 583 29.31 7.95 44.18
N ASP A 584 29.58 6.96 45.04
CA ASP A 584 28.53 6.10 45.60
C ASP A 584 27.43 6.87 46.38
N ALA A 585 27.72 8.10 46.84
CA ALA A 585 26.77 8.97 47.51
C ALA A 585 25.80 9.69 46.56
N ASP A 586 26.19 9.90 45.30
CA ASP A 586 25.37 10.61 44.31
C ASP A 586 24.27 9.70 43.75
N LEU A 587 24.50 8.39 43.76
CA LEU A 587 23.57 7.38 43.27
C LEU A 587 22.58 6.95 44.35
N LYS A 588 21.31 6.87 43.94
CA LYS A 588 20.19 6.43 44.77
C LYS A 588 19.80 5.00 44.40
N SER A 589 19.22 4.27 45.34
CA SER A 589 18.69 2.93 45.08
C SER A 589 17.49 2.99 44.14
N THR A 590 17.36 2.04 43.21
CA THR A 590 16.15 1.89 42.38
C THR A 590 14.99 1.20 43.10
N ILE A 591 15.16 0.79 44.37
CA ILE A 591 14.09 0.15 45.16
C ILE A 591 13.03 1.19 45.50
N PHE A 592 11.79 0.94 45.06
CA PHE A 592 10.66 1.76 45.43
C PHE A 592 10.03 1.28 46.76
N THR A 593 10.35 1.94 47.87
CA THR A 593 9.87 1.55 49.20
C THR A 593 8.58 2.24 49.63
N SER A 594 8.35 3.46 49.15
CA SER A 594 7.21 4.32 49.52
C SER A 594 5.86 3.66 49.22
N ASP A 595 4.88 3.88 50.10
CA ASP A 595 3.50 3.47 49.83
C ASP A 595 2.87 4.40 48.79
N VAL A 596 2.43 3.82 47.69
CA VAL A 596 1.87 4.51 46.52
C VAL A 596 0.34 4.49 46.50
N LEU A 597 -0.30 3.79 47.43
CA LEU A 597 -1.76 3.62 47.47
C LEU A 597 -2.47 4.65 48.38
N ASP A 598 -1.76 5.73 48.72
CA ASP A 598 -2.28 6.86 49.52
C ASP A 598 -3.33 7.66 48.75
N THR A 599 -3.18 7.79 47.43
CA THR A 599 -4.16 8.45 46.56
C THR A 599 -5.17 7.46 45.97
N GLU A 600 -6.43 7.88 45.89
CA GLU A 600 -7.50 7.09 45.28
C GLU A 600 -7.21 6.77 43.80
N GLN A 601 -6.65 7.73 43.08
CA GLN A 601 -6.26 7.58 41.68
C GLN A 601 -5.18 6.50 41.49
N ALA A 602 -4.12 6.47 42.31
CA ALA A 602 -3.11 5.42 42.24
C ALA A 602 -3.70 4.04 42.59
N ARG A 603 -4.64 3.96 43.54
CA ARG A 603 -5.35 2.72 43.87
C ARG A 603 -6.22 2.21 42.74
N ARG A 604 -6.88 3.09 42.00
CA ARG A 604 -7.65 2.75 40.78
C ARG A 604 -6.72 2.26 39.68
N ALA A 605 -5.66 3.01 39.37
CA ALA A 605 -4.68 2.62 38.36
C ALA A 605 -4.05 1.25 38.64
N TRP A 606 -3.62 1.00 39.88
CA TRP A 606 -3.03 -0.28 40.27
C TRP A 606 -4.02 -1.45 40.14
N ARG A 607 -5.27 -1.27 40.59
CA ARG A 607 -6.32 -2.29 40.43
C ARG A 607 -6.59 -2.57 38.95
N LEU A 608 -6.70 -1.52 38.15
CA LEU A 608 -6.98 -1.62 36.72
C LEU A 608 -5.86 -2.35 35.97
N LEU A 609 -4.60 -2.01 36.21
CA LEU A 609 -3.45 -2.71 35.64
C LEU A 609 -3.40 -4.20 36.05
N ARG A 610 -3.82 -4.52 37.27
CA ARG A 610 -3.92 -5.90 37.74
C ARG A 610 -5.09 -6.67 37.11
N MET A 611 -6.21 -6.02 36.88
CA MET A 611 -7.32 -6.57 36.10
C MET A 611 -6.93 -6.77 34.63
N SER A 612 -6.13 -5.85 34.08
CA SER A 612 -5.57 -5.94 32.74
C SER A 612 -4.76 -7.21 32.52
N SER A 613 -4.13 -7.76 33.55
CA SER A 613 -3.38 -9.03 33.46
C SER A 613 -4.24 -10.22 33.00
N CYS A 614 -5.58 -10.14 33.08
CA CYS A 614 -6.50 -11.19 32.66
C CYS A 614 -7.18 -10.91 31.31
N THR A 615 -6.97 -9.72 30.72
CA THR A 615 -7.67 -9.33 29.49
C THR A 615 -7.22 -10.10 28.26
N PHE A 616 -6.02 -10.70 28.30
CA PHE A 616 -5.49 -11.44 27.16
C PHE A 616 -6.27 -12.70 26.77
N ILE A 617 -7.13 -13.19 27.67
CA ILE A 617 -8.10 -14.27 27.41
C ILE A 617 -9.46 -13.69 27.02
N LEU A 618 -9.90 -12.64 27.72
CA LEU A 618 -11.24 -12.06 27.56
C LEU A 618 -11.41 -11.30 26.24
N LEU A 619 -10.41 -10.53 25.81
CA LEU A 619 -10.49 -9.68 24.61
C LEU A 619 -10.57 -10.50 23.31
N PRO A 620 -9.76 -11.55 23.08
CA PRO A 620 -9.90 -12.39 21.88
C PRO A 620 -11.25 -13.12 21.83
N VAL A 621 -11.70 -13.67 22.97
CA VAL A 621 -13.00 -14.35 23.07
C VAL A 621 -14.14 -13.36 22.81
N GLY A 622 -14.06 -12.15 23.39
CA GLY A 622 -14.99 -11.07 23.11
C GLY A 622 -15.02 -10.69 21.64
N ALA A 623 -13.86 -10.58 20.98
CA ALA A 623 -13.78 -10.21 19.56
C ALA A 623 -14.45 -11.24 18.66
N LEU A 624 -14.22 -12.53 18.92
CA LEU A 624 -14.91 -13.62 18.20
C LEU A 624 -16.41 -13.66 18.55
N GLY A 625 -16.78 -13.45 19.81
CA GLY A 625 -18.16 -13.43 20.28
C GLY A 625 -18.99 -12.31 19.66
N VAL A 626 -18.48 -11.07 19.68
CA VAL A 626 -19.13 -9.92 19.02
C VAL A 626 -19.20 -10.14 17.51
N GLY A 627 -18.15 -10.68 16.90
CA GLY A 627 -18.15 -11.03 15.48
C GLY A 627 -19.20 -12.08 15.14
N PHE A 628 -19.39 -13.10 15.98
CA PHE A 628 -20.41 -14.13 15.82
C PHE A 628 -21.82 -13.57 16.01
N ILE A 629 -22.06 -12.77 17.06
CA ILE A 629 -23.35 -12.10 17.32
C ILE A 629 -23.71 -11.21 16.13
N TRP A 630 -22.76 -10.39 15.65
CA TRP A 630 -22.95 -9.62 14.44
C TRP A 630 -23.30 -10.54 13.26
N GLY A 631 -22.52 -11.60 13.04
CA GLY A 631 -22.78 -12.56 11.97
C GLY A 631 -24.15 -13.24 12.01
N TRP A 632 -24.73 -13.39 13.20
CA TRP A 632 -26.04 -14.03 13.40
C TRP A 632 -27.22 -13.07 13.23
N PHE A 633 -27.08 -11.84 13.75
CA PHE A 633 -28.15 -10.83 13.74
C PHE A 633 -28.05 -9.81 12.61
N ASN A 634 -26.98 -9.83 11.80
CA ASN A 634 -26.77 -8.86 10.73
C ASN A 634 -27.92 -8.91 9.71
N PRO A 635 -28.75 -7.84 9.63
CA PRO A 635 -29.91 -7.82 8.74
C PRO A 635 -29.53 -7.61 7.27
N TRP A 636 -28.25 -7.32 6.98
CA TRP A 636 -27.76 -6.89 5.67
C TRP A 636 -26.85 -7.91 4.97
N ALA A 637 -26.79 -9.15 5.46
CA ALA A 637 -25.96 -10.18 4.85
C ALA A 637 -26.69 -11.52 4.72
N TYR A 638 -27.30 -11.72 3.54
CA TYR A 638 -27.59 -13.07 3.06
C TYR A 638 -26.30 -13.68 2.49
N PHE A 639 -25.97 -14.93 2.83
CA PHE A 639 -24.82 -15.65 2.29
C PHE A 639 -25.29 -16.88 1.50
N LYS A 640 -24.62 -17.22 0.39
CA LYS A 640 -24.90 -18.40 -0.45
C LYS A 640 -23.61 -19.10 -0.91
N THR A 641 -23.68 -20.43 -1.08
CA THR A 641 -22.70 -21.30 -1.78
C THR A 641 -23.33 -21.81 -3.10
N PRO A 642 -22.61 -22.08 -4.22
CA PRO A 642 -21.19 -21.87 -4.54
C PRO A 642 -20.99 -20.62 -5.44
N MET A 643 -20.16 -19.68 -4.98
CA MET A 643 -19.78 -18.38 -5.57
C MET A 643 -20.46 -17.93 -6.90
N PRO A 644 -21.61 -17.22 -6.84
CA PRO A 644 -21.95 -16.29 -7.90
C PRO A 644 -21.04 -15.06 -7.77
N ALA A 645 -20.32 -14.71 -8.83
CA ALA A 645 -19.68 -13.40 -8.94
C ALA A 645 -20.79 -12.32 -8.93
N SER A 646 -21.16 -11.85 -7.73
CA SER A 646 -22.19 -10.84 -7.57
C SER A 646 -21.60 -9.44 -7.69
N PHE A 647 -22.40 -8.48 -8.14
CA PHE A 647 -21.94 -7.11 -8.31
C PHE A 647 -21.47 -6.48 -7.01
N SER A 648 -22.14 -6.80 -5.90
CA SER A 648 -21.74 -6.35 -4.57
C SER A 648 -20.33 -6.76 -4.16
N LEU A 649 -19.77 -7.82 -4.76
CA LEU A 649 -18.42 -8.26 -4.48
C LEU A 649 -17.38 -7.17 -4.81
N LEU A 650 -17.66 -6.29 -5.79
CA LEU A 650 -16.74 -5.22 -6.20
C LEU A 650 -16.30 -4.31 -5.05
N TRP A 651 -17.22 -3.94 -4.16
CA TRP A 651 -16.90 -3.13 -2.99
C TRP A 651 -16.70 -3.97 -1.74
N LYS A 652 -17.38 -5.13 -1.61
CA LYS A 652 -17.21 -6.00 -0.43
C LYS A 652 -15.80 -6.56 -0.30
N VAL A 653 -15.06 -6.77 -1.40
CA VAL A 653 -13.63 -7.15 -1.31
C VAL A 653 -12.77 -6.07 -0.64
N LEU A 654 -13.22 -4.82 -0.59
CA LEU A 654 -12.52 -3.75 0.13
C LEU A 654 -12.49 -4.02 1.64
N TRP A 655 -13.39 -4.83 2.19
CA TRP A 655 -13.33 -5.25 3.59
C TRP A 655 -12.08 -6.09 3.92
N LEU A 656 -11.43 -6.70 2.92
CA LEU A 656 -10.18 -7.43 3.12
C LEU A 656 -9.00 -6.51 3.42
N PHE A 657 -9.09 -5.22 3.08
CA PHE A 657 -7.99 -4.28 3.29
C PHE A 657 -7.65 -4.07 4.77
N THR A 658 -8.62 -4.25 5.67
CA THR A 658 -8.38 -4.19 7.12
C THR A 658 -7.91 -5.50 7.73
N PHE A 659 -7.97 -6.61 6.98
CA PHE A 659 -7.66 -7.94 7.53
C PHE A 659 -6.25 -8.05 8.14
N PRO A 660 -5.18 -7.50 7.52
CA PRO A 660 -3.85 -7.52 8.14
C PRO A 660 -3.81 -6.81 9.51
N PHE A 661 -4.52 -5.68 9.64
CA PHE A 661 -4.63 -4.96 10.90
C PHE A 661 -5.35 -5.81 11.95
N VAL A 662 -6.47 -6.41 11.57
CA VAL A 662 -7.30 -7.28 12.43
C VAL A 662 -6.48 -8.44 12.99
N VAL A 663 -5.70 -9.14 12.14
CA VAL A 663 -4.85 -10.24 12.58
C VAL A 663 -3.82 -9.77 13.61
N ILE A 664 -3.14 -8.65 13.35
CA ILE A 664 -2.13 -8.11 14.26
C ILE A 664 -2.75 -7.70 15.60
N THR A 665 -3.90 -7.01 15.57
CA THR A 665 -4.63 -6.59 16.77
C THR A 665 -5.14 -7.79 17.56
N PHE A 666 -5.67 -8.82 16.88
CA PHE A 666 -6.16 -10.04 17.52
C PHE A 666 -5.02 -10.81 18.21
N VAL A 667 -3.87 -10.95 17.54
CA VAL A 667 -2.66 -11.51 18.17
C VAL A 667 -2.20 -10.64 19.33
N GLY A 668 -2.32 -9.32 19.23
CA GLY A 668 -2.01 -8.41 20.32
C GLY A 668 -2.93 -8.57 21.53
N PHE A 669 -4.22 -8.79 21.31
CA PHE A 669 -5.12 -9.17 22.40
C PHE A 669 -4.73 -10.48 23.06
N MET A 670 -4.08 -11.41 22.37
CA MET A 670 -3.60 -12.66 22.98
C MET A 670 -2.27 -12.48 23.73
N ALA A 671 -1.60 -11.32 23.61
CA ALA A 671 -0.33 -11.08 24.26
C ALA A 671 -0.53 -10.77 25.76
N PRO A 672 0.08 -11.55 26.67
CA PRO A 672 -0.09 -11.34 28.11
C PRO A 672 0.61 -10.05 28.56
N ASP A 673 -0.16 -9.09 29.12
CA ASP A 673 0.36 -7.87 29.76
C ASP A 673 0.21 -7.99 31.29
N ILE A 674 1.10 -8.76 31.92
CA ILE A 674 0.95 -9.18 33.32
C ILE A 674 1.62 -8.19 34.26
N THR A 675 0.80 -7.45 35.00
CA THR A 675 1.25 -6.66 36.15
C THR A 675 1.51 -7.57 37.35
N LEU A 676 2.76 -7.69 37.78
CA LEU A 676 3.17 -8.59 38.85
C LEU A 676 2.92 -8.00 40.25
N SER A 677 2.72 -8.88 41.23
CA SER A 677 2.71 -8.47 42.64
C SER A 677 4.11 -8.15 43.14
N ARG A 678 4.22 -7.34 44.20
CA ARG A 678 5.51 -6.94 44.79
C ARG A 678 6.44 -8.13 45.08
N LYS A 679 5.92 -9.19 45.71
CA LYS A 679 6.68 -10.40 46.02
C LYS A 679 7.26 -11.08 44.77
N GLN A 680 6.48 -11.12 43.68
CA GLN A 680 6.90 -11.71 42.40
C GLN A 680 7.85 -10.79 41.63
N GLN A 681 7.70 -9.48 41.80
CA GLN A 681 8.59 -8.50 41.18
C GLN A 681 9.96 -8.54 41.86
N ASP A 682 10.00 -8.61 43.19
CA ASP A 682 11.24 -8.67 43.97
C ASP A 682 12.02 -9.98 43.77
N SER A 683 11.38 -11.06 43.30
CA SER A 683 12.07 -12.30 42.91
C SER A 683 12.73 -12.25 41.53
N LYS A 684 12.52 -11.19 40.75
CA LYS A 684 13.15 -11.05 39.43
C LYS A 684 14.62 -10.65 39.55
N ARG A 685 15.38 -10.99 38.51
CA ARG A 685 16.74 -10.49 38.33
C ARG A 685 16.74 -8.96 38.28
N VAL A 686 17.64 -8.35 39.07
CA VAL A 686 17.93 -6.92 39.02
C VAL A 686 18.94 -6.66 37.90
N TYR A 687 18.63 -5.73 37.01
CA TYR A 687 19.52 -5.25 35.95
C TYR A 687 20.20 -3.93 36.33
N ARG A 688 19.48 -3.04 37.00
CA ARG A 688 19.99 -1.73 37.44
C ARG A 688 19.55 -1.47 38.87
N ASP A 689 20.49 -1.54 39.80
CA ASP A 689 20.24 -1.37 41.24
C ASP A 689 20.34 0.10 41.69
N ARG A 690 21.05 0.93 40.91
CA ARG A 690 21.34 2.34 41.19
C ARG A 690 20.84 3.28 40.08
N ILE A 691 20.42 4.48 40.47
CA ILE A 691 19.95 5.56 39.60
C ILE A 691 20.41 6.91 40.14
N HIS A 692 20.84 7.82 39.27
CA HIS A 692 21.16 9.19 39.67
C HIS A 692 19.88 10.05 39.72
N LYS A 693 19.26 10.28 38.56
CA LYS A 693 18.00 11.01 38.44
C LYS A 693 17.02 10.36 37.46
N LEU A 694 15.73 10.51 37.76
CA LEU A 694 14.61 10.28 36.87
C LEU A 694 13.92 11.63 36.63
N TYR A 695 14.21 12.23 35.48
CA TYR A 695 13.59 13.48 35.04
C TYR A 695 12.20 13.20 34.48
N ILE A 696 11.17 13.85 35.01
CA ILE A 696 9.84 13.90 34.37
C ILE A 696 9.73 15.24 33.67
N VAL A 697 9.83 15.22 32.33
CA VAL A 697 9.93 16.41 31.50
C VAL A 697 8.62 16.62 30.77
N SER A 698 7.87 17.65 31.17
CA SER A 698 6.68 18.11 30.45
C SER A 698 7.08 19.16 29.41
N VAL A 699 6.88 18.86 28.13
CA VAL A 699 7.31 19.74 27.03
C VAL A 699 6.14 20.59 26.54
N THR A 700 6.33 21.91 26.54
CA THR A 700 5.32 22.88 26.13
C THR A 700 5.87 23.88 25.13
N ARG A 701 5.00 24.37 24.23
CA ARG A 701 5.31 25.56 23.44
C ARG A 701 5.14 26.86 24.24
N GLY A 702 4.43 26.79 25.36
CA GLY A 702 4.05 27.94 26.18
C GLY A 702 2.76 28.63 25.72
N THR A 703 1.96 27.98 24.87
CA THR A 703 0.68 28.54 24.37
C THR A 703 -0.53 28.17 25.22
N ASN A 704 -0.43 27.13 26.05
CA ASN A 704 -1.50 26.66 26.93
C ASN A 704 -1.01 26.64 28.39
N GLU A 705 -0.97 27.83 28.99
CA GLU A 705 -0.46 28.03 30.36
C GLU A 705 -1.29 27.25 31.39
N ASP A 706 -2.62 27.27 31.29
CA ASP A 706 -3.50 26.58 32.25
C ASP A 706 -3.28 25.07 32.27
N ALA A 707 -3.11 24.43 31.10
CA ALA A 707 -2.81 23.00 31.03
C ALA A 707 -1.42 22.69 31.60
N THR A 708 -0.41 23.49 31.22
CA THR A 708 0.97 23.33 31.70
C THR A 708 1.05 23.44 33.22
N ARG A 709 0.41 24.45 33.81
CA ARG A 709 0.39 24.68 35.25
C ARG A 709 -0.31 23.55 36.00
N ARG A 710 -1.49 23.14 35.56
CA ARG A 710 -2.20 21.99 36.16
C ARG A 710 -1.35 20.71 36.10
N CYS A 711 -0.77 20.42 34.94
CA CYS A 711 0.07 19.24 34.73
C CYS A 711 1.28 19.26 35.69
N HIS A 712 2.05 20.35 35.70
CA HIS A 712 3.26 20.44 36.52
C HIS A 712 2.96 20.34 38.02
N LEU A 713 1.90 21.01 38.51
CA LEU A 713 1.51 20.95 39.91
C LEU A 713 1.14 19.54 40.36
N GLU A 714 0.49 18.75 39.50
CA GLU A 714 0.19 17.34 39.80
C GLU A 714 1.44 16.46 39.74
N LEU A 715 2.27 16.61 38.71
CA LEU A 715 3.50 15.82 38.57
C LEU A 715 4.50 16.09 39.70
N ARG A 716 4.65 17.35 40.14
CA ARG A 716 5.56 17.73 41.23
C ARG A 716 5.26 17.02 42.55
N LYS A 717 4.00 16.62 42.78
CA LYS A 717 3.63 15.81 43.96
C LYS A 717 4.33 14.45 43.98
N LEU A 718 4.84 13.97 42.85
CA LEU A 718 5.50 12.68 42.73
C LEU A 718 6.92 12.66 43.31
N GLU A 719 7.57 13.82 43.42
CA GLU A 719 8.94 13.96 43.98
C GLU A 719 9.01 13.45 45.43
N LYS A 720 7.90 13.55 46.18
CA LYS A 720 7.83 13.07 47.58
C LYS A 720 8.04 11.56 47.72
N TYR A 721 7.77 10.76 46.68
CA TYR A 721 7.79 9.30 46.78
C TYR A 721 9.18 8.70 46.54
N HIS A 722 10.08 9.39 45.83
CA HIS A 722 11.42 8.88 45.58
C HIS A 722 12.43 10.00 45.38
N PRO A 723 13.58 9.99 46.09
CA PRO A 723 14.54 11.09 46.08
C PRO A 723 15.22 11.31 44.71
N ALA A 724 15.16 10.33 43.80
CA ALA A 724 15.74 10.44 42.45
C ALA A 724 14.83 11.17 41.45
N VAL A 725 13.56 11.41 41.79
CA VAL A 725 12.58 11.99 40.85
C VAL A 725 12.68 13.51 40.86
N GLU A 726 12.76 14.11 39.68
CA GLU A 726 12.78 15.55 39.48
C GLU A 726 11.84 15.95 38.34
N VAL A 727 10.94 16.90 38.59
CA VAL A 727 9.93 17.33 37.60
C VAL A 727 10.32 18.67 37.01
N ILE A 728 10.34 18.75 35.68
CA ILE A 728 10.80 19.92 34.92
C ILE A 728 9.79 20.27 33.83
N VAL A 729 9.50 21.57 33.68
CA VAL A 729 8.80 22.11 32.51
C VAL A 729 9.82 22.56 31.47
N LEU A 730 9.75 22.02 30.26
CA LEU A 730 10.62 22.39 29.16
C LEU A 730 9.87 23.23 28.13
N THR A 731 10.30 24.47 27.91
CA THR A 731 9.62 25.39 26.99
C THR A 731 10.40 25.57 25.69
N ASP A 732 9.71 25.44 24.54
CA ASP A 732 10.31 25.57 23.21
C ASP A 732 10.59 27.04 22.83
N GLU A 733 9.65 27.94 23.11
CA GLU A 733 9.75 29.38 22.88
C GLU A 733 9.91 30.10 24.24
N PRO A 734 10.36 31.38 24.31
CA PRO A 734 10.85 32.01 25.54
C PRO A 734 9.70 32.49 26.45
N ASN A 735 8.73 31.61 26.67
CA ASN A 735 7.77 31.74 27.75
C ASN A 735 8.40 31.02 28.94
N ALA A 736 8.89 31.82 29.89
CA ALA A 736 9.38 31.32 31.17
C ALA A 736 8.20 31.22 32.14
N TYR A 737 8.23 30.23 33.02
CA TYR A 737 7.32 30.10 34.16
C TYR A 737 8.16 30.29 35.43
N PRO A 738 8.40 31.53 35.90
CA PRO A 738 9.38 31.83 36.94
C PRO A 738 9.07 31.15 38.28
N ASP A 739 7.80 30.79 38.49
CA ASP A 739 7.30 30.14 39.69
C ASP A 739 7.38 28.59 39.63
N LEU A 740 7.72 28.03 38.47
CA LEU A 740 7.85 26.59 38.25
C LEU A 740 9.32 26.21 38.01
N ASN A 741 9.67 24.94 38.24
CA ASN A 741 10.98 24.42 37.85
C ASN A 741 11.01 24.26 36.32
N ASN A 742 11.50 25.27 35.60
CA ASN A 742 11.42 25.32 34.14
C ASN A 742 12.78 25.55 33.46
N ILE A 743 12.97 24.87 32.32
CA ILE A 743 14.10 25.08 31.41
C ILE A 743 13.55 25.72 30.13
N VAL A 744 14.09 26.89 29.79
CA VAL A 744 13.68 27.64 28.60
C VAL A 744 14.69 27.41 27.50
N THR A 745 14.21 26.97 26.33
CA THR A 745 15.05 26.82 25.14
C THR A 745 15.34 28.20 24.54
N PRO A 746 16.61 28.64 24.47
CA PRO A 746 16.94 29.94 23.90
C PRO A 746 16.51 30.00 22.43
N LYS A 747 15.93 31.12 22.00
CA LYS A 747 15.59 31.35 20.57
C LYS A 747 16.81 31.21 19.65
N ALA A 748 18.00 31.49 20.16
CA ALA A 748 19.26 31.36 19.42
C ALA A 748 19.78 29.92 19.32
N TYR A 749 19.22 28.97 20.09
CA TYR A 749 19.65 27.58 20.04
C TYR A 749 19.23 26.95 18.71
N VAL A 750 20.20 26.31 18.06
CA VAL A 750 20.00 25.51 16.85
C VAL A 750 20.67 24.17 17.08
N SER A 751 19.95 23.08 16.81
CA SER A 751 20.51 21.74 16.92
C SER A 751 21.74 21.56 16.01
N PRO A 752 22.68 20.66 16.34
CA PRO A 752 23.93 20.51 15.62
C PRO A 752 23.80 20.35 14.09
N GLY A 753 22.84 19.56 13.61
CA GLY A 753 22.53 19.36 12.19
C GLY A 753 21.40 20.24 11.65
N LYS A 754 20.88 21.18 12.45
CA LYS A 754 19.90 22.22 12.07
C LYS A 754 18.57 21.68 11.55
N MET A 755 18.19 20.45 11.91
CA MET A 755 16.95 19.82 11.47
C MET A 755 15.84 19.93 12.52
N ALA A 756 16.20 19.85 13.82
CA ALA A 756 15.25 19.90 14.94
C ALA A 756 14.41 21.18 14.93
N LYS A 757 13.10 21.01 15.05
CA LYS A 757 12.14 22.11 15.22
C LYS A 757 11.16 21.78 16.33
N HIS A 758 10.57 22.82 16.91
CA HIS A 758 9.53 22.69 17.94
C HIS A 758 9.95 21.74 19.08
N LYS A 759 9.10 20.80 19.48
CA LYS A 759 9.36 19.82 20.55
C LYS A 759 10.73 19.15 20.44
N ALA A 760 11.13 18.71 19.24
CA ALA A 760 12.44 18.10 19.00
C ALA A 760 13.61 19.05 19.34
N ARG A 761 13.48 20.35 19.04
CA ARG A 761 14.50 21.37 19.38
C ARG A 761 14.64 21.54 20.89
N ALA A 762 13.51 21.62 21.59
CA ALA A 762 13.52 21.78 23.04
C ALA A 762 14.17 20.55 23.72
N LEU A 763 13.78 19.35 23.30
CA LEU A 763 14.36 18.09 23.80
C LEU A 763 15.85 17.98 23.52
N ASP A 764 16.30 18.38 22.32
CA ASP A 764 17.71 18.42 21.97
C ASP A 764 18.50 19.37 22.87
N TYR A 765 17.95 20.55 23.17
CA TYR A 765 18.55 21.50 24.09
C TYR A 765 18.62 20.96 25.52
N PHE A 766 17.52 20.37 26.01
CA PHE A 766 17.46 19.78 27.35
C PHE A 766 18.56 18.74 27.58
N ARG A 767 18.73 17.82 26.63
CA ARG A 767 19.81 16.81 26.61
C ARG A 767 21.20 17.43 26.85
N HIS A 768 21.50 18.54 26.18
CA HIS A 768 22.79 19.22 26.30
C HIS A 768 22.97 19.94 27.64
N VAL A 769 21.92 20.59 28.15
CA VAL A 769 21.97 21.33 29.42
C VAL A 769 21.98 20.38 30.63
N ALA A 770 21.17 19.33 30.59
CA ALA A 770 21.04 18.37 31.67
C ALA A 770 22.26 17.43 31.78
N LYS A 771 23.11 17.36 30.75
CA LYS A 771 24.31 16.49 30.69
C LYS A 771 23.99 15.05 31.11
N LEU A 772 23.01 14.47 30.43
CA LEU A 772 22.48 13.13 30.77
C LEU A 772 23.59 12.07 30.77
N THR A 773 23.51 11.13 31.70
CA THR A 773 24.42 9.98 31.83
C THR A 773 23.66 8.65 31.70
N PRO A 774 24.34 7.49 31.63
CA PRO A 774 23.64 6.19 31.63
C PRO A 774 22.89 5.89 32.93
N TYR A 775 23.19 6.60 34.02
CA TYR A 775 22.48 6.51 35.31
C TYR A 775 21.27 7.44 35.40
N ASP A 776 21.03 8.26 34.37
CA ASP A 776 19.88 9.14 34.26
C ASP A 776 18.81 8.54 33.35
N TRP A 777 17.56 8.81 33.69
CA TRP A 777 16.40 8.45 32.87
C TRP A 777 15.51 9.67 32.67
N VAL A 778 14.93 9.79 31.48
CA VAL A 778 14.07 10.90 31.10
C VAL A 778 12.72 10.34 30.69
N MET A 779 11.67 10.76 31.40
CA MET A 779 10.28 10.51 31.06
C MET A 779 9.73 11.72 30.29
N HIS A 780 9.50 11.53 29.00
CA HIS A 780 8.98 12.54 28.10
C HIS A 780 7.44 12.56 28.16
N MET A 781 6.88 13.72 28.51
CA MET A 781 5.44 13.96 28.69
C MET A 781 4.99 15.16 27.86
N ASP A 782 3.76 15.12 27.34
CA ASP A 782 3.13 16.30 26.74
C ASP A 782 2.67 17.31 27.84
N GLU A 783 2.34 18.55 27.44
CA GLU A 783 2.05 19.67 28.36
C GLU A 783 0.80 19.47 29.22
N GLU A 784 -0.10 18.57 28.82
CA GLU A 784 -1.35 18.26 29.51
C GLU A 784 -1.37 16.90 30.21
N SER A 785 -0.28 16.12 30.13
CA SER A 785 -0.26 14.73 30.54
C SER A 785 0.07 14.57 32.03
N ILE A 786 -0.76 13.85 32.78
CA ILE A 786 -0.56 13.60 34.22
C ILE A 786 -0.34 12.12 34.51
N MET A 787 0.37 11.82 35.60
CA MET A 787 0.58 10.45 36.08
C MET A 787 0.44 10.36 37.60
N ASP A 788 0.19 9.15 38.08
CA ASP A 788 0.05 8.84 39.50
C ASP A 788 1.26 8.08 40.08
N ALA A 789 1.29 7.93 41.41
CA ALA A 789 2.37 7.28 42.13
C ALA A 789 2.54 5.79 41.78
N ALA A 790 1.44 5.08 41.45
CA ALA A 790 1.52 3.68 41.01
C ALA A 790 2.20 3.57 39.64
N SER A 791 1.95 4.53 38.76
CA SER A 791 2.58 4.63 37.44
C SER A 791 4.06 5.00 37.54
N LEU A 792 4.43 5.92 38.44
CA LEU A 792 5.83 6.21 38.76
C LEU A 792 6.58 4.95 39.27
N ARG A 793 5.94 4.17 40.13
CA ARG A 793 6.50 2.88 40.58
C ARG A 793 6.74 1.94 39.39
N GLY A 794 5.80 1.85 38.45
CA GLY A 794 5.98 1.06 37.23
C GLY A 794 7.20 1.48 36.40
N CYS A 795 7.52 2.78 36.38
CA CYS A 795 8.72 3.31 35.74
C CYS A 795 10.00 2.81 36.44
N MET A 796 10.03 2.90 37.77
CA MET A 796 11.17 2.43 38.57
C MET A 796 11.35 0.91 38.49
N ASP A 797 10.25 0.16 38.47
CA ASP A 797 10.26 -1.29 38.28
C ASP A 797 10.81 -1.66 36.89
N MET A 798 10.48 -0.88 35.86
CA MET A 798 11.05 -1.08 34.53
C MET A 798 12.57 -0.83 34.51
N ILE A 799 13.04 0.27 35.12
CA ILE A 799 14.47 0.59 35.20
C ILE A 799 15.23 -0.54 35.91
N ARG A 800 14.69 -1.01 37.03
CA ARG A 800 15.34 -1.99 37.92
C ARG A 800 15.35 -3.40 37.36
N TYR A 801 14.21 -3.88 36.84
CA TYR A 801 13.98 -5.30 36.58
C TYR A 801 13.94 -5.68 35.09
N THR A 802 14.17 -4.74 34.18
CA THR A 802 14.20 -5.03 32.73
C THR A 802 15.55 -4.65 32.11
N PRO A 803 16.01 -5.40 31.10
CA PRO A 803 17.22 -5.03 30.35
C PRO A 803 16.97 -3.93 29.32
N HIS A 804 15.74 -3.45 29.17
CA HIS A 804 15.35 -2.57 28.07
C HIS A 804 15.88 -1.14 28.22
N ASP A 805 16.01 -0.46 27.10
CA ASP A 805 16.73 0.81 26.97
C ASP A 805 15.81 2.03 26.99
N PHE A 806 14.58 1.82 26.51
CA PHE A 806 13.49 2.78 26.60
C PHE A 806 12.16 2.03 26.76
N GLY A 807 11.13 2.73 27.22
CA GLY A 807 9.87 2.14 27.64
C GLY A 807 8.66 3.01 27.35
N GLN A 808 7.52 2.34 27.22
CA GLN A 808 6.24 3.01 27.03
C GLN A 808 5.11 2.25 27.72
N GLY A 809 4.18 2.98 28.34
CA GLY A 809 3.01 2.42 29.02
C GLY A 809 1.69 2.75 28.34
N ILE A 810 0.59 2.73 29.12
CA ILE A 810 -0.77 2.99 28.62
C ILE A 810 -1.09 4.48 28.75
N ILE A 811 -1.68 5.05 27.70
CA ILE A 811 -2.19 6.43 27.72
C ILE A 811 -3.72 6.41 27.64
N LEU A 812 -4.37 7.07 28.59
CA LEU A 812 -5.81 7.28 28.64
C LEU A 812 -6.15 8.72 28.29
N TYR A 813 -7.30 8.96 27.69
CA TYR A 813 -7.75 10.31 27.28
C TYR A 813 -8.92 10.77 28.17
N ASN A 814 -8.75 10.63 29.48
CA ASN A 814 -9.78 10.90 30.49
C ASN A 814 -9.39 12.03 31.49
N ALA A 815 -8.32 12.77 31.24
CA ALA A 815 -7.82 13.77 32.20
C ALA A 815 -8.69 15.04 32.27
N HIS A 816 -9.29 15.46 31.15
CA HIS A 816 -10.05 16.71 31.07
C HIS A 816 -11.20 16.60 30.07
N ASN A 817 -12.35 17.22 30.39
CA ASN A 817 -13.57 17.21 29.59
C ASN A 817 -14.09 15.81 29.16
N TYR A 818 -13.78 14.78 29.93
CA TYR A 818 -14.21 13.40 29.68
C TYR A 818 -15.75 13.28 29.71
N TRP A 819 -16.35 12.74 28.63
CA TRP A 819 -17.80 12.65 28.41
C TRP A 819 -18.61 13.97 28.53
N LYS A 820 -17.95 15.15 28.53
CA LYS A 820 -18.64 16.44 28.70
C LYS A 820 -19.13 16.99 27.35
N GLY A 821 -20.45 17.10 27.21
CA GLY A 821 -21.10 17.65 26.01
C GLY A 821 -20.93 16.77 24.77
N VAL A 822 -21.60 17.11 23.67
CA VAL A 822 -21.63 16.26 22.44
C VAL A 822 -20.21 16.01 21.88
N ALA A 823 -19.34 17.01 21.94
CA ALA A 823 -17.95 16.89 21.50
C ALA A 823 -17.15 15.88 22.35
N GLY A 824 -17.33 15.90 23.68
CA GLY A 824 -16.69 14.94 24.58
C GLY A 824 -17.06 13.49 24.25
N TRP A 825 -18.35 13.22 23.98
CA TRP A 825 -18.79 11.87 23.57
C TRP A 825 -18.10 11.39 22.28
N ALA A 826 -17.99 12.25 21.27
CA ALA A 826 -17.35 11.89 20.01
C ALA A 826 -15.85 11.65 20.17
N PHE A 827 -15.12 12.54 20.85
CA PHE A 827 -13.67 12.43 20.97
C PHE A 827 -13.22 11.37 21.96
N THR A 828 -13.96 11.15 23.06
CA THR A 828 -13.70 10.04 23.98
C THR A 828 -13.78 8.70 23.25
N VAL A 829 -14.81 8.48 22.41
CA VAL A 829 -14.92 7.25 21.61
C VAL A 829 -13.85 7.19 20.52
N ALA A 830 -13.55 8.31 19.85
CA ALA A 830 -12.50 8.34 18.83
C ALA A 830 -11.11 7.98 19.40
N ASP A 831 -10.78 8.51 20.59
CA ASP A 831 -9.51 8.23 21.27
C ASP A 831 -9.49 6.88 22.00
N ALA A 832 -10.66 6.30 22.32
CA ALA A 832 -10.75 4.95 22.86
C ALA A 832 -10.14 3.90 21.91
N LEU A 833 -10.16 4.13 20.59
CA LEU A 833 -9.44 3.27 19.64
C LEU A 833 -7.95 3.19 19.98
N ARG A 834 -7.32 4.32 20.36
CA ARG A 834 -5.90 4.39 20.72
C ARG A 834 -5.62 3.65 22.02
N VAL A 835 -6.50 3.79 23.00
CA VAL A 835 -6.40 3.04 24.26
C VAL A 835 -6.52 1.54 24.00
N GLY A 836 -7.48 1.12 23.19
CA GLY A 836 -7.59 -0.27 22.76
C GLY A 836 -6.32 -0.78 22.08
N ASP A 837 -5.70 0.07 21.26
CA ASP A 837 -4.45 -0.24 20.56
C ASP A 837 -3.26 -0.39 21.52
N ASP A 838 -3.24 0.41 22.61
CA ASP A 838 -2.28 0.29 23.73
C ASP A 838 -2.41 -1.05 24.47
N LEU A 839 -3.63 -1.58 24.56
CA LEU A 839 -3.92 -2.89 25.12
C LEU A 839 -3.63 -4.04 24.15
N ALA A 840 -3.58 -3.77 22.84
CA ALA A 840 -3.39 -4.77 21.79
C ALA A 840 -2.00 -4.70 21.15
N ARG A 841 -1.83 -3.90 20.10
CA ARG A 841 -0.64 -3.91 19.24
C ARG A 841 0.58 -3.30 19.92
N PHE A 842 0.41 -2.24 20.71
CA PHE A 842 1.53 -1.67 21.47
C PHE A 842 1.90 -2.55 22.67
N SER A 843 0.93 -3.24 23.30
CA SER A 843 1.25 -4.30 24.25
C SER A 843 2.08 -5.40 23.59
N LEU A 844 1.64 -5.91 22.43
CA LEU A 844 2.37 -6.94 21.66
C LEU A 844 3.82 -6.53 21.38
N GLN A 845 4.04 -5.29 20.91
CA GLN A 845 5.36 -4.85 20.54
C GLN A 845 6.31 -4.67 21.74
N ALA A 846 5.78 -4.22 22.88
CA ALA A 846 6.56 -3.95 24.08
C ALA A 846 6.73 -5.19 24.99
N ASN A 847 5.78 -6.14 24.95
CA ASN A 847 5.81 -7.37 25.75
C ASN A 847 6.47 -8.54 25.02
N ILE A 848 6.23 -8.72 23.72
CA ILE A 848 6.73 -9.88 22.96
C ILE A 848 7.88 -9.49 22.03
N PHE A 849 7.68 -8.46 21.20
CA PHE A 849 8.71 -8.11 20.21
C PHE A 849 9.91 -7.38 20.81
N LYS A 850 9.70 -6.65 21.90
CA LYS A 850 10.68 -5.77 22.55
C LYS A 850 11.26 -4.70 21.62
N ARG A 851 10.45 -4.25 20.64
CA ARG A 851 10.84 -3.30 19.57
C ARG A 851 9.66 -2.39 19.18
N PRO A 852 9.90 -1.16 18.70
CA PRO A 852 8.87 -0.23 18.28
C PRO A 852 8.35 -0.54 16.87
N VAL A 853 7.70 -1.70 16.71
CA VAL A 853 7.20 -2.20 15.41
C VAL A 853 6.15 -1.27 14.78
N PHE A 854 5.26 -0.72 15.61
CA PHE A 854 4.17 0.16 15.22
C PHE A 854 4.44 1.63 15.57
N GLY A 855 5.65 1.94 16.03
CA GLY A 855 6.06 3.25 16.53
C GLY A 855 5.95 3.39 18.04
N VAL A 856 6.11 4.61 18.54
CA VAL A 856 5.93 4.99 19.94
C VAL A 856 5.06 6.24 20.01
N HIS A 857 4.46 6.52 21.17
CA HIS A 857 3.79 7.81 21.41
C HIS A 857 4.83 8.79 21.96
N GLY A 858 4.70 10.07 21.62
CA GLY A 858 5.60 11.13 22.09
C GLY A 858 5.41 11.55 23.54
N SER A 859 4.46 10.92 24.25
CA SER A 859 4.17 11.11 25.65
C SER A 859 4.17 9.74 26.35
N PHE A 860 4.47 9.74 27.65
CA PHE A 860 4.74 8.56 28.45
C PHE A 860 5.85 7.65 27.85
N LEU A 861 6.88 8.30 27.29
CA LEU A 861 8.04 7.66 26.70
C LEU A 861 9.25 7.85 27.61
N MET A 862 9.72 6.76 28.21
CA MET A 862 10.85 6.77 29.15
C MET A 862 12.12 6.32 28.43
N ILE A 863 13.18 7.11 28.45
CA ILE A 863 14.43 6.84 27.71
C ILE A 863 15.62 6.93 28.67
N ASN A 864 16.58 6.02 28.56
CA ASN A 864 17.86 6.12 29.26
C ASN A 864 18.73 7.24 28.68
N GLY A 865 19.40 8.00 29.54
CA GLY A 865 20.22 9.16 29.14
C GLY A 865 21.31 8.83 28.12
N GLU A 866 21.91 7.65 28.17
CA GLU A 866 22.90 7.22 27.18
C GLU A 866 22.29 7.03 25.79
N VAL A 867 21.11 6.41 25.74
CA VAL A 867 20.37 6.15 24.50
C VAL A 867 19.97 7.48 23.86
N GLU A 868 19.46 8.40 24.68
CA GLU A 868 19.07 9.74 24.25
C GLU A 868 20.28 10.54 23.71
N ASN A 869 21.45 10.40 24.35
CA ASN A 869 22.69 11.00 23.88
C ASN A 869 23.22 10.40 22.56
N LYS A 870 23.17 9.08 22.39
CA LYS A 870 23.67 8.42 21.18
C LYS A 870 22.74 8.63 19.97
N ILE A 871 21.45 8.82 20.19
CA ILE A 871 20.48 9.01 19.11
C ILE A 871 20.29 10.50 18.80
N GLY A 872 20.09 11.32 19.84
CA GLY A 872 19.75 12.74 19.73
C GLY A 872 18.31 12.99 19.29
N TRP A 873 17.92 14.28 19.25
CA TRP A 873 16.59 14.74 18.81
C TRP A 873 16.65 15.58 17.54
N ASP A 874 17.75 15.50 16.80
CA ASP A 874 17.97 16.31 15.60
C ASP A 874 17.23 15.74 14.37
N PHE A 875 15.90 15.72 14.47
CA PHE A 875 15.00 15.18 13.47
C PHE A 875 14.21 16.30 12.77
N GLY A 876 14.06 16.18 11.45
CA GLY A 876 13.32 17.14 10.63
C GLY A 876 11.86 16.75 10.36
N THR A 877 11.38 15.65 10.98
CA THR A 877 10.04 15.09 10.72
C THR A 877 8.98 15.63 11.69
N LEU A 878 7.71 15.50 11.31
CA LEU A 878 6.56 15.91 12.15
C LEU A 878 6.23 14.92 13.28
N THR A 879 6.90 13.77 13.32
CA THR A 879 6.74 12.67 14.29
C THR A 879 8.13 12.25 14.76
N GLU A 880 8.78 13.17 15.47
CA GLU A 880 10.17 13.03 15.97
C GLU A 880 10.33 11.84 16.92
N ASP A 881 9.29 11.53 17.69
CA ASP A 881 9.15 10.40 18.59
C ASP A 881 9.25 9.05 17.85
N PHE A 882 8.48 8.92 16.78
CA PHE A 882 8.51 7.74 15.93
C PHE A 882 9.88 7.64 15.23
N GLU A 883 10.42 8.75 14.70
CA GLU A 883 11.76 8.73 14.11
C GLU A 883 12.83 8.26 15.09
N PHE A 884 12.84 8.81 16.31
CA PHE A 884 13.71 8.40 17.39
C PHE A 884 13.62 6.88 17.61
N SER A 885 12.41 6.34 17.74
CA SER A 885 12.22 4.90 17.99
C SER A 885 12.76 4.00 16.88
N GLN A 886 12.65 4.42 15.61
CA GLN A 886 13.18 3.64 14.48
C GLN A 886 14.70 3.72 14.41
N VAL A 887 15.29 4.87 14.72
CA VAL A 887 16.75 5.02 14.81
C VAL A 887 17.29 4.23 16.01
N ALA A 888 16.59 4.25 17.15
CA ALA A 888 16.94 3.46 18.34
C ALA A 888 17.00 1.98 18.00
N TRP A 889 15.95 1.48 17.34
CA TRP A 889 15.90 0.09 16.91
C TRP A 889 16.98 -0.23 15.87
N ALA A 890 17.24 0.67 14.92
CA ALA A 890 18.32 0.47 13.95
C ALA A 890 19.70 0.31 14.62
N LYS A 891 19.93 1.01 15.73
CA LYS A 891 21.13 0.92 16.59
C LYS A 891 21.08 -0.20 17.64
N GLY A 892 20.13 -1.12 17.55
CA GLY A 892 20.06 -2.28 18.44
C GLY A 892 19.33 -2.07 19.78
N TYR A 893 18.87 -0.86 20.10
CA TYR A 893 18.17 -0.55 21.37
C TYR A 893 16.74 -1.09 21.45
N THR A 894 16.38 -1.64 22.61
CA THR A 894 15.15 -2.39 22.86
C THR A 894 14.09 -1.58 23.61
N LEU A 895 12.82 -1.84 23.27
CA LEU A 895 11.64 -1.24 23.89
C LEU A 895 11.05 -2.18 24.96
N GLY A 896 10.78 -1.66 26.15
CA GLY A 896 10.06 -2.34 27.23
C GLY A 896 8.65 -1.79 27.46
N ARG A 897 7.83 -2.56 28.17
CA ARG A 897 6.50 -2.16 28.63
C ARG A 897 6.60 -1.56 30.02
N ILE A 898 6.08 -0.35 30.19
CA ILE A 898 5.88 0.26 31.52
C ILE A 898 4.50 -0.14 32.01
N HIS A 899 4.43 -0.83 33.16
CA HIS A 899 3.16 -1.11 33.82
C HIS A 899 2.70 0.13 34.61
N GLY A 900 2.23 1.14 33.88
CA GLY A 900 1.74 2.41 34.41
C GLY A 900 0.70 3.02 33.47
N ILE A 901 0.03 4.06 33.96
CA ILE A 901 -1.05 4.78 33.28
C ILE A 901 -0.76 6.28 33.30
N VAL A 902 -0.75 6.88 32.12
CA VAL A 902 -0.77 8.34 31.94
C VAL A 902 -2.14 8.77 31.45
N ARG A 903 -2.59 9.95 31.87
CA ARG A 903 -3.88 10.52 31.47
C ARG A 903 -3.66 11.82 30.72
N GLU A 904 -4.31 11.94 29.58
CA GLU A 904 -4.22 13.04 28.63
C GLU A 904 -5.58 13.65 28.31
N GLN A 905 -5.54 14.76 27.58
CA GLN A 905 -6.69 15.48 27.09
C GLN A 905 -6.88 15.26 25.58
N SER A 906 -8.10 14.88 25.20
CA SER A 906 -8.55 14.82 23.80
C SER A 906 -8.63 16.23 23.15
N PRO A 907 -8.60 16.34 21.82
CA PRO A 907 -8.80 17.61 21.12
C PRO A 907 -10.14 18.28 21.45
N SER A 908 -10.16 19.63 21.44
CA SER A 908 -11.36 20.42 21.79
C SER A 908 -12.45 20.46 20.71
N ASN A 909 -12.07 20.30 19.44
CA ASN A 909 -12.99 20.44 18.30
C ASN A 909 -12.58 19.56 17.11
N VAL A 910 -13.53 19.38 16.17
CA VAL A 910 -13.37 18.45 15.03
C VAL A 910 -12.22 18.87 14.11
N LEU A 911 -12.05 20.16 13.86
CA LEU A 911 -10.99 20.64 12.98
C LEU A 911 -9.61 20.31 13.58
N ASP A 912 -9.43 20.52 14.88
CA ASP A 912 -8.17 20.23 15.56
C ASP A 912 -7.92 18.72 15.71
N PHE A 913 -8.96 17.91 15.88
CA PHE A 913 -8.87 16.45 15.75
C PHE A 913 -8.35 16.04 14.37
N LEU A 914 -8.93 16.56 13.29
CA LEU A 914 -8.51 16.25 11.93
C LEU A 914 -7.06 16.71 11.65
N LYS A 915 -6.67 17.90 12.13
CA LYS A 915 -5.28 18.39 12.03
C LYS A 915 -4.30 17.46 12.75
N GLN A 916 -4.66 16.98 13.94
CA GLN A 916 -3.83 16.05 14.71
C GLN A 916 -3.57 14.76 13.93
N ARG A 917 -4.64 14.10 13.45
CA ARG A 917 -4.52 12.85 12.68
C ARG A 917 -3.76 13.06 11.37
N ARG A 918 -4.00 14.18 10.69
CA ARG A 918 -3.25 14.57 9.49
C ARG A 918 -1.76 14.75 9.78
N ARG A 919 -1.39 15.45 10.86
CA ARG A 919 0.02 15.65 11.26
C ARG A 919 0.71 14.31 11.47
N TRP A 920 0.08 13.38 12.18
CA TRP A 920 0.62 12.04 12.41
C TRP A 920 0.77 11.25 11.12
N TYR A 921 -0.26 11.18 10.28
CA TYR A 921 -0.18 10.47 9.01
C TYR A 921 0.96 11.02 8.13
N MET A 922 1.08 12.35 8.05
CA MET A 922 2.11 13.01 7.26
C MET A 922 3.52 12.78 7.81
N GLY A 923 3.70 12.82 9.14
CA GLY A 923 4.99 12.49 9.77
C GLY A 923 5.41 11.05 9.52
N ILE A 924 4.51 10.08 9.69
CA ILE A 924 4.78 8.67 9.37
C ILE A 924 5.08 8.49 7.87
N ALA A 925 4.38 9.23 6.99
CA ALA A 925 4.64 9.19 5.55
C ALA A 925 6.00 9.79 5.15
N GLN A 926 6.52 10.77 5.90
CA GLN A 926 7.90 11.25 5.74
C GLN A 926 8.90 10.14 6.07
N LEU A 927 8.66 9.40 7.17
CA LEU A 927 9.50 8.27 7.60
C LEU A 927 9.41 7.05 6.69
N ALA A 928 8.28 6.83 6.04
CA ALA A 928 8.06 5.71 5.11
C ALA A 928 9.06 5.66 3.93
N LYS A 929 9.73 6.78 3.62
CA LYS A 929 10.81 6.82 2.62
C LYS A 929 12.13 6.21 3.11
N ARG A 930 12.35 6.22 4.43
CA ARG A 930 13.61 5.79 5.07
C ARG A 930 13.47 4.43 5.76
N PHE A 931 12.30 4.12 6.30
CA PHE A 931 12.07 2.92 7.12
C PHE A 931 10.88 2.09 6.60
N THR A 932 11.03 0.76 6.57
CA THR A 932 10.02 -0.17 6.05
C THR A 932 8.77 -0.25 6.94
N MET A 933 8.93 -0.21 8.27
CA MET A 933 7.82 -0.38 9.21
C MET A 933 6.85 0.81 9.22
N PRO A 934 7.31 2.08 9.25
CA PRO A 934 6.45 3.24 8.97
C PRO A 934 5.74 3.16 7.61
N ALA A 935 6.42 2.67 6.57
CA ALA A 935 5.80 2.49 5.25
C ALA A 935 4.66 1.47 5.28
N LEU A 936 4.79 0.39 6.04
CA LEU A 936 3.72 -0.58 6.26
C LEU A 936 2.57 0.04 7.07
N ALA A 937 2.88 0.77 8.14
CA ALA A 937 1.89 1.46 8.98
C ALA A 937 1.02 2.43 8.16
N CYS A 938 1.64 3.30 7.34
CA CYS A 938 0.89 4.18 6.43
C CYS A 938 -0.01 3.42 5.46
N LYS A 939 0.47 2.31 4.88
CA LYS A 939 -0.33 1.50 3.95
C LYS A 939 -1.52 0.87 4.64
N VAL A 940 -1.34 0.30 5.84
CA VAL A 940 -2.42 -0.32 6.62
C VAL A 940 -3.45 0.73 7.06
N TRP A 941 -3.00 1.92 7.48
CA TRP A 941 -3.91 3.00 7.84
C TRP A 941 -4.72 3.49 6.63
N THR A 942 -4.08 3.65 5.47
CA THR A 942 -4.76 3.98 4.20
C THR A 942 -5.75 2.90 3.77
N ALA A 943 -5.38 1.64 3.94
CA ALA A 943 -6.21 0.48 3.60
C ALA A 943 -7.53 0.48 4.42
N GLY A 944 -7.50 0.96 5.67
CA GLY A 944 -8.69 1.14 6.51
C GLY A 944 -9.75 2.06 5.90
N VAL A 945 -9.34 3.12 5.18
CA VAL A 945 -10.26 4.04 4.49
C VAL A 945 -11.08 3.33 3.42
N PHE A 946 -10.46 2.43 2.65
CA PHE A 946 -11.17 1.66 1.62
C PHE A 946 -12.17 0.67 2.20
N CYS A 947 -11.88 0.08 3.37
CA CYS A 947 -12.85 -0.75 4.07
C CYS A 947 -14.09 0.06 4.46
N LEU A 948 -13.91 1.28 5.00
CA LEU A 948 -15.01 2.18 5.33
C LEU A 948 -15.80 2.62 4.09
N ILE A 949 -15.13 2.91 2.98
CA ILE A 949 -15.78 3.19 1.69
C ILE A 949 -16.61 1.98 1.24
N GLY A 950 -16.05 0.78 1.32
CA GLY A 950 -16.77 -0.46 1.01
C GLY A 950 -18.01 -0.65 1.87
N THR A 951 -17.92 -0.36 3.18
CA THR A 951 -19.06 -0.38 4.11
C THR A 951 -20.10 0.69 3.78
N GLY A 952 -19.68 1.92 3.47
CA GLY A 952 -20.56 3.01 3.08
C GLY A 952 -21.33 2.71 1.80
N ILE A 953 -20.63 2.21 0.76
CA ILE A 953 -21.25 1.74 -0.48
C ILE A 953 -22.23 0.61 -0.17
N ASN A 954 -21.82 -0.39 0.64
CA ASN A 954 -22.71 -1.50 0.97
C ASN A 954 -23.99 -1.02 1.66
N LEU A 955 -23.88 -0.12 2.65
CA LEU A 955 -25.02 0.45 3.35
C LEU A 955 -25.96 1.20 2.41
N LEU A 956 -25.44 2.04 1.52
CA LEU A 956 -26.23 2.75 0.51
C LEU A 956 -26.98 1.78 -0.42
N PHE A 957 -26.33 0.71 -0.86
CA PHE A 957 -26.93 -0.30 -1.73
C PHE A 957 -27.89 -1.25 -1.01
N SER A 958 -27.73 -1.45 0.29
CA SER A 958 -28.65 -2.25 1.11
C SER A 958 -30.06 -1.64 1.18
N PHE A 959 -30.20 -0.32 0.98
CA PHE A 959 -31.51 0.35 0.88
C PHE A 959 -32.18 0.19 -0.50
N LEU A 960 -31.44 -0.29 -1.51
CA LEU A 960 -31.99 -0.55 -2.84
C LEU A 960 -32.49 -2.00 -2.93
N PRO A 961 -33.72 -2.25 -3.42
CA PRO A 961 -34.27 -3.61 -3.54
C PRO A 961 -33.40 -4.57 -4.38
N THR A 962 -32.60 -4.04 -5.30
CA THR A 962 -31.71 -4.78 -6.20
C THR A 962 -30.24 -4.82 -5.75
N GLY A 963 -29.88 -4.13 -4.67
CA GLY A 963 -28.49 -3.95 -4.22
C GLY A 963 -28.01 -4.99 -3.20
N ASN A 964 -28.91 -5.75 -2.58
CA ASN A 964 -28.59 -6.71 -1.51
C ASN A 964 -28.23 -8.11 -2.05
N ASP A 965 -27.17 -8.19 -2.85
CA ASP A 965 -26.66 -9.45 -3.37
C ASP A 965 -25.98 -10.30 -2.28
N PRO A 966 -26.01 -11.64 -2.37
CA PRO A 966 -25.40 -12.50 -1.38
C PRO A 966 -23.87 -12.34 -1.34
N THR A 967 -23.32 -12.36 -0.14
CA THR A 967 -21.87 -12.31 0.11
C THR A 967 -21.28 -13.73 0.15
N PRO A 968 -20.11 -13.99 -0.48
CA PRO A 968 -19.42 -15.27 -0.33
C PRO A 968 -19.09 -15.57 1.14
N TYR A 969 -19.26 -16.83 1.54
CA TYR A 969 -19.10 -17.25 2.94
C TYR A 969 -17.75 -16.87 3.57
N TRP A 970 -16.65 -17.08 2.84
CA TRP A 970 -15.31 -16.73 3.32
C TRP A 970 -15.13 -15.23 3.59
N LEU A 971 -15.67 -14.38 2.70
CA LEU A 971 -15.60 -12.93 2.83
C LEU A 971 -16.51 -12.45 3.97
N TYR A 972 -17.66 -13.09 4.12
CA TYR A 972 -18.58 -12.83 5.22
C TYR A 972 -17.94 -13.11 6.57
N ILE A 973 -17.34 -14.29 6.77
CA ILE A 973 -16.64 -14.64 8.03
C ILE A 973 -15.56 -13.62 8.34
N ILE A 974 -14.70 -13.29 7.36
CA ILE A 974 -13.62 -12.33 7.55
C ILE A 974 -14.18 -10.95 7.91
N SER A 975 -15.27 -10.52 7.28
CA SER A 975 -15.92 -9.23 7.60
C SER A 975 -16.49 -9.20 9.02
N CYS A 976 -17.13 -10.29 9.47
CA CYS A 976 -17.66 -10.40 10.83
C CYS A 976 -16.56 -10.43 11.88
N TRP A 977 -15.47 -11.16 11.62
CA TRP A 977 -14.30 -11.15 12.52
C TRP A 977 -13.64 -9.77 12.57
N SER A 978 -13.52 -9.10 11.43
CA SER A 978 -12.99 -7.73 11.36
C SER A 978 -13.84 -6.78 12.19
N PHE A 979 -15.16 -6.81 12.01
CA PHE A 979 -16.10 -5.99 12.78
C PHE A 979 -16.00 -6.27 14.28
N GLY A 980 -16.04 -7.55 14.69
CA GLY A 980 -15.93 -7.93 16.09
C GLY A 980 -14.63 -7.46 16.74
N THR A 981 -13.51 -7.57 16.03
CA THR A 981 -12.20 -7.12 16.53
C THR A 981 -12.13 -5.60 16.70
N PHE A 982 -12.60 -4.82 15.71
CA PHE A 982 -12.64 -3.37 15.83
C PHE A 982 -13.59 -2.91 16.93
N GLN A 983 -14.77 -3.51 17.02
CA GLN A 983 -15.74 -3.11 18.04
C GLN A 983 -15.21 -3.40 19.45
N VAL A 984 -14.56 -4.55 19.66
CA VAL A 984 -13.90 -4.85 20.94
C VAL A 984 -12.73 -3.91 21.21
N LEU A 985 -11.99 -3.48 20.18
CA LEU A 985 -10.92 -2.50 20.34
C LEU A 985 -11.45 -1.16 20.91
N TYR A 986 -12.53 -0.62 20.33
CA TYR A 986 -13.19 0.57 20.84
C TYR A 986 -13.78 0.36 22.24
N SER A 987 -14.56 -0.71 22.41
CA SER A 987 -15.24 -0.98 23.69
C SER A 987 -14.24 -1.23 24.83
N ALA A 988 -13.15 -1.96 24.57
CA ALA A 988 -12.09 -2.18 25.57
C ALA A 988 -11.44 -0.86 25.98
N GLY A 989 -11.16 0.03 25.02
CA GLY A 989 -10.61 1.36 25.32
C GLY A 989 -11.56 2.22 26.18
N VAL A 990 -12.86 2.19 25.92
CA VAL A 990 -13.86 2.89 26.75
C VAL A 990 -13.98 2.27 28.13
N ILE A 991 -14.12 0.94 28.23
CA ILE A 991 -14.20 0.23 29.52
C ILE A 991 -12.98 0.56 30.38
N PHE A 992 -11.78 0.53 29.79
CA PHE A 992 -10.55 0.79 30.52
C PHE A 992 -10.47 2.25 31.03
N GLN A 993 -10.87 3.22 30.21
CA GLN A 993 -10.92 4.63 30.62
C GLN A 993 -11.98 4.91 31.68
N ASP A 994 -13.17 4.30 31.57
CA ASP A 994 -14.24 4.47 32.54
C ASP A 994 -13.92 3.82 33.89
N MET A 995 -13.30 2.64 33.89
CA MET A 995 -12.85 1.99 35.13
C MET A 995 -11.78 2.77 35.88
N ASP A 996 -10.99 3.58 35.17
CA ASP A 996 -10.01 4.48 35.76
C ASP A 996 -10.65 5.79 36.26
N TYR A 997 -11.61 6.33 35.51
CA TYR A 997 -12.26 7.61 35.79
C TYR A 997 -13.30 7.52 36.93
N TYR A 998 -14.17 6.51 36.86
CA TYR A 998 -15.28 6.31 37.79
C TYR A 998 -14.92 5.37 38.93
N ASP A 999 -15.51 5.63 40.09
CA ASP A 999 -15.43 4.71 41.22
C ASP A 999 -16.34 3.51 41.03
N PHE A 1000 -16.07 2.45 41.79
CA PHE A 1000 -16.79 1.17 41.68
C PHE A 1000 -18.32 1.30 41.80
N LYS A 1001 -18.80 2.29 42.57
CA LYS A 1001 -20.24 2.55 42.77
C LYS A 1001 -20.92 3.05 41.49
N ASP A 1002 -20.18 3.70 40.60
CA ASP A 1002 -20.69 4.33 39.38
C ASP A 1002 -20.44 3.47 38.13
N TRP A 1003 -19.93 2.25 38.29
CA TRP A 1003 -19.66 1.33 37.18
C TRP A 1003 -20.92 0.89 36.42
N TRP A 1004 -22.12 1.16 36.94
CA TRP A 1004 -23.39 0.97 36.23
C TRP A 1004 -23.49 1.81 34.95
N ILE A 1005 -22.69 2.88 34.82
CA ILE A 1005 -22.63 3.74 33.62
C ILE A 1005 -21.87 3.04 32.48
N ILE A 1006 -20.91 2.17 32.78
CA ILE A 1006 -20.02 1.54 31.77
C ILE A 1006 -20.82 0.81 30.67
N PRO A 1007 -21.84 -0.03 30.99
CA PRO A 1007 -22.67 -0.66 29.96
C PRO A 1007 -23.36 0.34 29.02
N ILE A 1008 -23.76 1.52 29.51
CA ILE A 1008 -24.39 2.58 28.71
C ILE A 1008 -23.38 3.18 27.74
N HIS A 1009 -22.17 3.48 28.21
CA HIS A 1009 -21.09 3.99 27.37
C HIS A 1009 -20.66 2.96 26.32
N VAL A 1010 -20.59 1.68 26.67
CA VAL A 1010 -20.28 0.59 25.71
C VAL A 1010 -21.37 0.48 24.63
N ALA A 1011 -22.64 0.58 25.00
CA ALA A 1011 -23.74 0.58 24.04
C ALA A 1011 -23.69 1.81 23.11
N ALA A 1012 -23.40 2.99 23.65
CA ALA A 1012 -23.22 4.20 22.84
C ALA A 1012 -22.01 4.12 21.90
N THR A 1013 -20.91 3.53 22.38
CA THR A 1013 -19.67 3.33 21.62
C THR A 1013 -19.90 2.52 20.34
N PHE A 1014 -20.81 1.55 20.37
CA PHE A 1014 -21.20 0.77 19.19
C PHE A 1014 -21.69 1.65 18.03
N PHE A 1015 -22.45 2.70 18.33
CA PHE A 1015 -22.99 3.61 17.31
C PHE A 1015 -22.01 4.74 16.97
N ILE A 1016 -21.32 5.29 17.98
CA ILE A 1016 -20.40 6.43 17.81
C ILE A 1016 -19.11 6.03 17.08
N SER A 1017 -18.65 4.78 17.23
CA SER A 1017 -17.44 4.25 16.56
C SER A 1017 -17.54 4.36 15.02
N MET A 1018 -18.74 4.21 14.45
CA MET A 1018 -18.97 4.34 13.02
C MET A 1018 -18.78 5.78 12.53
N ALA A 1019 -19.27 6.77 13.28
CA ALA A 1019 -19.10 8.18 12.92
C ALA A 1019 -17.64 8.65 13.11
N THR A 1020 -16.99 8.23 14.20
CA THR A 1020 -15.61 8.61 14.53
C THR A 1020 -14.58 7.99 13.59
N SER A 1021 -14.78 6.74 13.16
CA SER A 1021 -13.96 6.13 12.10
C SER A 1021 -14.08 6.88 10.76
N GLY A 1022 -15.26 7.43 10.45
CA GLY A 1022 -15.44 8.35 9.32
C GLY A 1022 -14.63 9.65 9.44
N LEU A 1023 -14.51 10.22 10.64
CA LEU A 1023 -13.65 11.39 10.90
C LEU A 1023 -12.17 11.04 10.72
N GLU A 1024 -11.72 9.87 11.20
CA GLU A 1024 -10.35 9.41 10.95
C GLU A 1024 -10.06 9.23 9.46
N ALA A 1025 -10.99 8.63 8.71
CA ALA A 1025 -10.88 8.47 7.27
C ALA A 1025 -10.77 9.82 6.55
N ALA A 1026 -11.58 10.80 6.96
CA ALA A 1026 -11.52 12.16 6.42
C ALA A 1026 -10.15 12.80 6.66
N ALA A 1027 -9.55 12.59 7.83
CA ALA A 1027 -8.20 13.09 8.13
C ALA A 1027 -7.12 12.44 7.27
N VAL A 1028 -7.21 11.13 7.00
CA VAL A 1028 -6.27 10.41 6.11
C VAL A 1028 -6.41 10.91 4.67
N ILE A 1029 -7.64 11.07 4.17
CA ILE A 1029 -7.90 11.64 2.83
C ILE A 1029 -7.33 13.06 2.74
N TRP A 1030 -7.51 13.87 3.79
CA TRP A 1030 -6.93 15.20 3.87
C TRP A 1030 -5.39 15.18 3.91
N ALA A 1031 -4.79 14.21 4.59
CA ALA A 1031 -3.34 14.03 4.60
C ALA A 1031 -2.80 13.64 3.22
N MET A 1032 -3.41 12.65 2.56
CA MET A 1032 -3.01 12.20 1.21
C MET A 1032 -3.12 13.30 0.15
N SER A 1033 -4.10 14.19 0.29
CA SER A 1033 -4.26 15.36 -0.60
C SER A 1033 -3.32 16.52 -0.28
N SER A 1034 -2.62 16.47 0.85
CA SER A 1034 -1.66 17.50 1.27
C SER A 1034 -0.25 17.24 0.75
N GLU A 1035 0.47 18.30 0.43
CA GLU A 1035 1.88 18.21 0.03
C GLU A 1035 2.79 18.02 1.24
N ILE A 1036 3.56 16.93 1.24
CA ILE A 1036 4.43 16.51 2.36
C ILE A 1036 5.47 17.58 2.74
N GLU A 1037 5.91 18.40 1.78
CA GLU A 1037 6.92 19.44 1.99
C GLU A 1037 6.34 20.78 2.48
N ASN A 1038 5.03 21.01 2.30
CA ASN A 1038 4.37 22.30 2.57
C ASN A 1038 3.48 22.30 3.82
N VAL A 1039 3.39 21.19 4.56
CA VAL A 1039 2.69 21.17 5.85
C VAL A 1039 3.66 21.66 6.93
N GLY A 1040 3.58 22.96 7.25
CA GLY A 1040 4.17 23.51 8.46
C GLY A 1040 3.53 22.92 9.73
N PHE A 1041 4.19 23.08 10.88
CA PHE A 1041 3.65 22.62 12.16
C PHE A 1041 2.37 23.40 12.51
N GLU A 1042 1.23 22.70 12.53
CA GLU A 1042 -0.06 23.27 12.90
C GLU A 1042 -0.30 23.11 14.40
N VAL A 1043 -0.65 24.20 15.09
CA VAL A 1043 -1.02 24.17 16.52
C VAL A 1043 -2.41 23.57 16.67
N ILE A 1044 -2.52 22.59 17.57
CA ILE A 1044 -3.76 21.88 17.90
C ILE A 1044 -4.26 22.45 19.22
N LYS A 1045 -5.47 23.01 19.26
CA LYS A 1045 -6.07 23.48 20.51
C LYS A 1045 -6.70 22.29 21.23
N LYS A 1046 -6.23 22.01 22.44
CA LYS A 1046 -6.76 20.98 23.32
C LYS A 1046 -7.72 21.56 24.33
#